data_AF-A0A961TQ89-F1
#
_entry.id   AF-A0A961TQ89-F1
#
_cell.length_a   1.000
_cell.length_b   1.000
_cell.length_c   1.000
_cell.angle_alpha   90.00
_cell.angle_beta   90.00
_cell.angle_gamma   90.00
#
_symmetry.space_group_name_H-M   'P 1'
#
loop_
_entity.id
_entity.type
_entity.pdbx_description
1 polymer ?
#
loop_
_entity_poly.entity_id
_entity_poly.type
_entity_poly.pdbx_seq_one_letter_code
_entity_poly.pdbx_strand_id
1 'polypeptide(L)'
;MRFFSDRDRPVHLGSYPLERLRRAQAMPDLSLAPAMKRLDFHRPDRPGSIVNAMGEYQAMMDAIRDGLVNKARAEIPSGPQERASHLKAFGYFSDASMIGVGLLPADALLSEPFRNPDIERLAHDLKTRQTKTLASGIDVIMADLKESMEAPPTTIDGHAHAIVILYEHFRDPRPDEPGSDWIMDAQEHRACLRASETAVVIANYIRLLGFDARAHTATSSDVDLGRLAVAAGLASTEDGELVAPWLGTHFGLAAITTTMELAHDAPLAKMADQPWFSTRGPAWWLGKGFAKSALNRDPYARRDYVAGAHPFERLKRVDEPTTYIDEANVARVPKRTDMFARAQFGDMGKLVQEGAKGGHYARKAAPSFAQRRLLGALVLLQDGPSNPGGAKPSDAVRNADNLKAASYFLGIDAVGTSRCPAWAWYSHDATGEVLDPPHDQAVSMIIDQGYETMEGASGDDWISVAQSMRAYLRFSLLGGVIAQHIRNLGYKAKAHTVMDGEVLQPPLLLLSGLGEVSRIGEVILNPYLGPRLKSGVVTTDMPMAHDRPIDFGLQNFCENCNKCARECPSGAITAGPKLMFNGYEIWKSDSQKCATYRITTPGGAMCGRCMKTCPWNLEGLFAEAPFRWAASNIPSAAPFLAKLDDMVGNGGLNDVKKWWWDIELEDDGSYRPSKHPLNRRDLQRDLDLDYEDQTLAVYPAPLAPHPWPYPFPMDREAGIAAYEAMIPADEYRGRLARGDQSMVHRYVNDGDAPVIRVEVSKAEKMTGDVAKYEFSALDGSDLPQWTAGAHLDIVVAPEFLRQYSMSGDPADRSRYQIGVLREDEGRGGSKLMHRIFSEGRKIFISKPINHFELDESATKTFLMGGGIGITPMIAFAHRLHALGAEFAMHYSVKSRELAGYLDDLADMPWRDHVYVHVSEEGTRADLDHVLKGYEPGWHVYTCGPERYMDSVIESATRQGFPEEARHLEYFSVPEQPDYVNHEFTIRLTRSGRELHVPADQTIADILNANGVRIDIKCSDGICGVCKCGLVSGEVEHRDHVLSNRQRESAIITCQSRAAEEGGTIELDL
;
A
#
# COMPACT_ATOMS: atom_id res chain seq x y z
N MET A 1 32.64 -4.37 -9.82
CA MET A 1 33.36 -3.27 -9.12
C MET A 1 33.51 -2.09 -10.07
N ARG A 2 33.29 -0.86 -9.60
CA ARG A 2 33.45 0.39 -10.39
C ARG A 2 34.74 1.11 -9.95
N PHE A 3 35.60 1.50 -10.89
CA PHE A 3 36.85 2.23 -10.60
C PHE A 3 36.64 3.75 -10.49
N PHE A 4 35.74 4.30 -11.30
CA PHE A 4 35.40 5.72 -11.30
C PHE A 4 33.94 5.91 -10.91
N SER A 5 33.65 7.04 -10.26
CA SER A 5 32.28 7.46 -9.95
C SER A 5 31.60 7.98 -11.22
N ASP A 6 30.29 7.78 -11.31
CA ASP A 6 29.42 8.36 -12.34
C ASP A 6 28.57 9.52 -11.78
N ARG A 7 28.96 10.11 -10.65
CA ARG A 7 28.25 11.21 -9.96
C ARG A 7 27.82 12.36 -10.88
N ASP A 8 28.63 12.68 -11.89
CA ASP A 8 28.41 13.79 -12.82
C ASP A 8 27.73 13.33 -14.14
N ARG A 9 27.27 12.06 -14.22
CA ARG A 9 26.52 11.52 -15.36
C ARG A 9 25.01 11.58 -15.08
N PRO A 10 24.22 12.30 -15.92
CA PRO A 10 22.76 12.28 -15.85
C PRO A 10 22.17 10.88 -16.04
N VAL A 11 21.11 10.57 -15.31
CA VAL A 11 20.49 9.23 -15.29
C VAL A 11 19.94 8.81 -16.66
N HIS A 12 19.45 9.75 -17.47
CA HIS A 12 18.89 9.47 -18.80
C HIS A 12 19.91 8.94 -19.83
N LEU A 13 21.21 9.05 -19.54
CA LEU A 13 22.27 8.47 -20.37
C LEU A 13 22.55 6.99 -20.03
N GLY A 14 21.96 6.47 -18.96
CA GLY A 14 22.06 5.06 -18.58
C GLY A 14 23.45 4.62 -18.14
N SER A 15 23.59 3.31 -17.93
CA SER A 15 24.82 2.69 -17.42
C SER A 15 25.86 2.40 -18.53
N TYR A 16 25.40 2.25 -19.77
CA TYR A 16 26.23 2.06 -20.96
C TYR A 16 26.47 3.40 -21.70
N PRO A 17 27.66 3.62 -22.31
CA PRO A 17 28.00 4.90 -22.94
C PRO A 17 27.46 5.04 -24.37
N LEU A 18 26.13 4.96 -24.53
CA LEU A 18 25.44 4.99 -25.84
C LEU A 18 25.69 6.29 -26.62
N GLU A 19 25.93 7.40 -25.93
CA GLU A 19 26.23 8.71 -26.51
C GLU A 19 27.54 8.73 -27.32
N ARG A 20 28.40 7.72 -27.13
CA ARG A 20 29.70 7.62 -27.81
C ARG A 20 29.65 6.81 -29.11
N LEU A 21 28.48 6.24 -29.43
CA LEU A 21 28.26 5.47 -30.65
C LEU A 21 28.04 6.39 -31.84
N ARG A 22 28.52 5.96 -33.00
CA ARG A 22 28.23 6.63 -34.27
C ARG A 22 26.80 6.30 -34.69
N ARG A 23 26.01 7.33 -34.97
CA ARG A 23 24.63 7.21 -35.46
C ARG A 23 24.57 7.43 -36.98
N ALA A 24 23.64 6.74 -37.62
CA ALA A 24 23.36 6.86 -39.04
C ALA A 24 22.56 8.15 -39.32
N GLN A 25 22.72 8.70 -40.53
CA GLN A 25 22.00 9.91 -40.95
C GLN A 25 20.59 9.62 -41.50
N ALA A 26 20.32 8.38 -41.90
CA ALA A 26 19.05 7.95 -42.47
C ALA A 26 18.58 6.64 -41.81
N MET A 27 17.28 6.35 -41.91
CA MET A 27 16.70 5.10 -41.42
C MET A 27 17.27 3.90 -42.21
N PRO A 28 17.82 2.87 -41.54
CA PRO A 28 18.20 1.63 -42.19
C PRO A 28 17.00 0.89 -42.79
N ASP A 29 17.26 -0.02 -43.72
CA ASP A 29 16.23 -0.94 -44.22
C ASP A 29 15.82 -1.92 -43.10
N LEU A 30 14.64 -1.68 -42.52
CA LEU A 30 14.11 -2.46 -41.41
C LEU A 30 13.68 -3.87 -41.84
N SER A 31 13.49 -4.12 -43.14
CA SER A 31 13.15 -5.46 -43.64
C SER A 31 14.30 -6.46 -43.48
N LEU A 32 15.52 -5.96 -43.28
CA LEU A 32 16.70 -6.78 -43.01
C LEU A 32 16.71 -7.36 -41.59
N ALA A 33 16.00 -6.75 -40.64
CA ALA A 33 15.90 -7.28 -39.28
C ALA A 33 15.23 -8.67 -39.30
N PRO A 34 15.74 -9.66 -38.54
CA PRO A 34 15.13 -10.97 -38.45
C PRO A 34 13.70 -10.87 -37.93
N ALA A 35 12.82 -11.74 -38.45
CA ALA A 35 11.43 -11.77 -38.03
C ALA A 35 11.33 -12.06 -36.52
N MET A 36 10.50 -11.27 -35.82
CA MET A 36 10.24 -11.47 -34.40
C MET A 36 9.72 -12.89 -34.13
N LYS A 37 10.36 -13.58 -33.18
CA LYS A 37 9.89 -14.88 -32.67
C LYS A 37 9.05 -14.66 -31.42
N ARG A 38 7.96 -15.42 -31.34
CA ARG A 38 7.12 -15.48 -30.14
C ARG A 38 7.78 -16.38 -29.09
N LEU A 39 7.86 -15.89 -27.86
CA LEU A 39 8.40 -16.65 -26.74
C LEU A 39 7.31 -17.51 -26.07
N ASP A 40 7.66 -18.71 -25.62
CA ASP A 40 6.78 -19.64 -24.89
C ASP A 40 7.36 -19.96 -23.51
N PHE A 41 6.54 -19.84 -22.47
CA PHE A 41 6.89 -20.09 -21.08
C PHE A 41 6.54 -21.51 -20.58
N HIS A 42 6.04 -22.39 -21.45
CA HIS A 42 5.74 -23.78 -21.13
C HIS A 42 6.85 -24.73 -21.58
N ARG A 43 7.37 -25.51 -20.64
CA ARG A 43 8.37 -26.57 -20.87
C ARG A 43 7.95 -27.87 -20.20
N PRO A 44 6.92 -28.56 -20.73
CA PRO A 44 6.39 -29.77 -20.12
C PRO A 44 7.40 -30.93 -20.08
N ASP A 45 8.37 -30.94 -20.99
CA ASP A 45 9.49 -31.89 -21.05
C ASP A 45 10.58 -31.61 -20.00
N ARG A 46 10.62 -30.40 -19.45
CA ARG A 46 11.55 -29.98 -18.38
C ARG A 46 10.78 -29.37 -17.21
N PRO A 47 10.01 -30.16 -16.44
CA PRO A 47 9.16 -29.66 -15.35
C PRO A 47 9.95 -28.94 -14.24
N GLY A 48 11.23 -29.28 -14.04
CA GLY A 48 12.12 -28.61 -13.10
C GLY A 48 12.69 -27.26 -13.57
N SER A 49 12.36 -26.80 -14.78
CA SER A 49 12.80 -25.50 -15.30
C SER A 49 12.04 -24.35 -14.63
N ILE A 50 12.77 -23.30 -14.24
CA ILE A 50 12.20 -22.08 -13.65
C ILE A 50 11.24 -21.35 -14.61
N VAL A 51 11.43 -21.54 -15.93
CA VAL A 51 10.62 -20.92 -16.99
C VAL A 51 9.12 -21.18 -16.76
N ASN A 52 8.74 -22.39 -16.34
CA ASN A 52 7.34 -22.75 -16.08
C ASN A 52 6.71 -21.90 -14.97
N ALA A 53 7.50 -21.41 -14.02
CA ALA A 53 7.02 -20.56 -12.93
C ALA A 53 6.91 -19.08 -13.32
N MET A 54 7.61 -18.65 -14.37
CA MET A 54 7.55 -17.27 -14.88
C MET A 54 6.27 -16.99 -15.69
N GLY A 55 5.65 -18.03 -16.28
CA GLY A 55 4.55 -17.88 -17.24
C GLY A 55 3.35 -17.10 -16.72
N GLU A 56 2.89 -17.36 -15.49
CA GLU A 56 1.72 -16.67 -14.92
C GLU A 56 1.98 -15.19 -14.65
N TYR A 57 3.21 -14.87 -14.23
CA TYR A 57 3.64 -13.50 -14.00
C TYR A 57 3.76 -12.72 -15.32
N GLN A 58 4.29 -13.36 -16.36
CA GLN A 58 4.32 -12.77 -17.71
C GLN A 58 2.90 -12.56 -18.25
N ALA A 59 2.02 -13.54 -18.08
CA ALA A 59 0.62 -13.43 -18.49
C ALA A 59 -0.12 -12.30 -17.76
N MET A 60 0.16 -12.08 -16.47
CA MET A 60 -0.42 -10.97 -15.71
C MET A 60 0.05 -9.61 -16.26
N MET A 61 1.33 -9.47 -16.58
CA MET A 61 1.87 -8.26 -17.20
C MET A 61 1.26 -8.02 -18.58
N ASP A 62 1.09 -9.06 -19.39
CA ASP A 62 0.42 -8.96 -20.70
C ASP A 62 -1.06 -8.58 -20.57
N ALA A 63 -1.75 -9.06 -19.53
CA ALA A 63 -3.16 -8.74 -19.26
C ALA A 63 -3.37 -7.25 -18.95
N ILE A 64 -2.38 -6.60 -18.34
CA ILE A 64 -2.44 -5.18 -17.94
C ILE A 64 -1.54 -4.27 -18.80
N ARG A 65 -1.09 -4.77 -19.96
CA ARG A 65 -0.23 -4.03 -20.91
C ARG A 65 -0.91 -2.77 -21.47
N ASP A 66 -2.24 -2.72 -21.36
CA ASP A 66 -3.10 -1.61 -21.73
C ASP A 66 -4.02 -1.19 -20.55
N GLY A 67 -4.78 -0.12 -20.71
CA GLY A 67 -5.76 0.33 -19.73
C GLY A 67 -6.37 1.69 -20.06
N LEU A 68 -7.17 2.20 -19.13
CA LEU A 68 -7.81 3.49 -19.27
C LEU A 68 -6.78 4.63 -19.28
N VAL A 69 -6.97 5.58 -20.19
CA VAL A 69 -6.24 6.85 -20.23
C VAL A 69 -6.91 7.83 -19.29
N ASN A 70 -6.11 8.52 -18.47
CA ASN A 70 -6.64 9.57 -17.60
C ASN A 70 -7.24 10.71 -18.45
N LYS A 71 -8.51 11.02 -18.22
CA LYS A 71 -9.20 12.09 -18.96
C LYS A 71 -8.67 13.47 -18.57
N ALA A 72 -8.24 13.64 -17.32
CA ALA A 72 -7.64 14.87 -16.84
C ALA A 72 -6.14 14.86 -17.18
N ARG A 73 -5.74 15.69 -18.15
CA ARG A 73 -4.37 15.72 -18.65
C ARG A 73 -3.43 16.36 -17.64
N ALA A 74 -2.28 15.71 -17.41
CA ALA A 74 -1.27 16.23 -16.50
C ALA A 74 -0.55 17.47 -17.06
N GLU A 75 -0.14 18.37 -16.17
CA GLU A 75 0.73 19.49 -16.48
C GLU A 75 2.18 19.03 -16.36
N ILE A 76 2.76 18.68 -17.51
CA ILE A 76 4.14 18.21 -17.66
C ILE A 76 4.91 19.10 -18.64
N PRO A 77 6.25 19.07 -18.62
CA PRO A 77 7.05 19.83 -19.58
C PRO A 77 6.65 19.59 -21.04
N SER A 78 6.64 20.65 -21.85
CA SER A 78 6.18 20.60 -23.24
C SER A 78 7.24 20.07 -24.22
N GLY A 79 8.52 20.18 -23.87
CA GLY A 79 9.65 19.80 -24.73
C GLY A 79 9.74 18.29 -24.97
N PRO A 80 9.66 17.82 -26.24
CA PRO A 80 9.77 16.38 -26.54
C PRO A 80 11.09 15.75 -26.11
N GLN A 81 12.18 16.53 -26.11
CA GLN A 81 13.50 16.05 -25.65
C GLN A 81 13.54 15.85 -24.14
N GLU A 82 12.89 16.73 -23.37
CA GLU A 82 12.82 16.60 -21.91
C GLU A 82 11.98 15.39 -21.51
N ARG A 83 10.83 15.18 -22.16
CA ARG A 83 10.01 13.98 -21.98
C ARG A 83 10.75 12.70 -22.33
N ALA A 84 11.47 12.69 -23.46
CA ALA A 84 12.32 11.56 -23.83
C ALA A 84 13.36 11.30 -22.74
N SER A 85 14.14 12.29 -22.32
CA SER A 85 15.15 12.13 -21.25
C SER A 85 14.54 11.64 -19.94
N HIS A 86 13.37 12.14 -19.54
CA HIS A 86 12.65 11.70 -18.35
C HIS A 86 12.25 10.22 -18.44
N LEU A 87 11.61 9.80 -19.54
CA LEU A 87 11.17 8.42 -19.73
C LEU A 87 12.36 7.45 -19.86
N LYS A 88 13.47 7.90 -20.47
CA LYS A 88 14.70 7.13 -20.48
C LYS A 88 15.24 6.92 -19.07
N ALA A 89 15.32 8.00 -18.28
CA ALA A 89 15.75 7.92 -16.90
C ALA A 89 14.83 7.04 -16.05
N PHE A 90 13.51 7.06 -16.28
CA PHE A 90 12.57 6.17 -15.61
C PHE A 90 12.81 4.69 -15.96
N GLY A 91 13.09 4.39 -17.23
CA GLY A 91 13.42 3.02 -17.62
C GLY A 91 14.77 2.55 -17.05
N TYR A 92 15.79 3.42 -16.99
CA TYR A 92 17.05 3.10 -16.31
C TYR A 92 16.89 2.95 -14.80
N PHE A 93 16.09 3.80 -14.17
CA PHE A 93 15.67 3.63 -12.78
C PHE A 93 15.02 2.27 -12.60
N SER A 94 14.25 1.76 -13.57
CA SER A 94 13.63 0.44 -13.54
C SER A 94 14.55 -0.72 -13.98
N ASP A 95 15.87 -0.48 -14.12
CA ASP A 95 16.93 -1.43 -14.51
C ASP A 95 17.02 -1.85 -15.98
N ALA A 96 16.43 -1.08 -16.89
CA ALA A 96 16.71 -1.26 -18.32
C ALA A 96 18.22 -1.18 -18.58
N SER A 97 18.77 -2.11 -19.37
CA SER A 97 20.20 -2.09 -19.71
C SER A 97 20.49 -0.98 -20.72
N MET A 98 19.63 -0.85 -21.73
CA MET A 98 19.67 0.23 -22.72
C MET A 98 18.24 0.63 -23.07
N ILE A 99 18.06 1.90 -23.41
CA ILE A 99 16.77 2.44 -23.77
C ILE A 99 16.91 3.47 -24.89
N GLY A 100 15.98 3.42 -25.84
CA GLY A 100 15.99 4.26 -27.03
C GLY A 100 14.58 4.69 -27.37
N VAL A 101 14.44 5.87 -27.98
CA VAL A 101 13.15 6.40 -28.43
C VAL A 101 13.21 6.58 -29.93
N GLY A 102 12.25 6.04 -30.67
CA GLY A 102 12.20 6.13 -32.12
C GLY A 102 10.82 6.47 -32.64
N LEU A 103 10.74 6.67 -33.96
CA LEU A 103 9.48 6.67 -34.69
C LEU A 103 8.85 5.27 -34.59
N LEU A 104 7.51 5.18 -34.66
CA LEU A 104 6.81 3.94 -34.98
C LEU A 104 6.64 3.85 -36.52
N PRO A 105 7.52 3.14 -37.26
CA PRO A 105 7.40 3.01 -38.70
C PRO A 105 6.30 2.01 -39.07
N ALA A 106 5.65 2.21 -40.22
CA ALA A 106 4.64 1.28 -40.74
C ALA A 106 5.20 -0.15 -40.90
N ASP A 107 6.46 -0.27 -41.31
CA ASP A 107 7.14 -1.56 -41.46
C ASP A 107 7.35 -2.31 -40.13
N ALA A 108 7.23 -1.64 -38.97
CA ALA A 108 7.27 -2.32 -37.68
C ALA A 108 5.90 -2.83 -37.21
N LEU A 109 4.79 -2.52 -37.90
CA LEU A 109 3.48 -3.06 -37.55
C LEU A 109 3.40 -4.54 -37.96
N LEU A 110 2.97 -5.40 -37.04
CA LEU A 110 2.72 -6.80 -37.37
C LEU A 110 1.44 -6.92 -38.19
N SER A 111 1.49 -7.67 -39.29
CA SER A 111 0.29 -7.99 -40.07
C SER A 111 -0.73 -8.80 -39.27
N GLU A 112 -0.24 -9.62 -38.33
CA GLU A 112 -1.04 -10.38 -37.39
C GLU A 112 -0.49 -10.17 -35.96
N PRO A 113 -1.09 -9.24 -35.19
CA PRO A 113 -0.79 -9.11 -33.76
C PRO A 113 -1.07 -10.42 -33.03
N PHE A 114 -0.20 -10.79 -32.09
CA PHE A 114 -0.38 -11.99 -31.29
C PHE A 114 -0.54 -11.64 -29.81
N ARG A 115 -1.27 -12.50 -29.10
CA ARG A 115 -1.57 -12.38 -27.67
C ARG A 115 -1.20 -13.65 -26.94
N ASN A 116 -0.75 -13.49 -25.71
CA ASN A 116 -0.47 -14.58 -24.79
C ASN A 116 -1.76 -15.35 -24.45
N PRO A 117 -1.87 -16.67 -24.73
CA PRO A 117 -3.07 -17.45 -24.46
C PRO A 117 -3.35 -17.60 -22.96
N ASP A 118 -2.34 -17.47 -22.10
CA ASP A 118 -2.51 -17.65 -20.65
C ASP A 118 -3.28 -16.50 -19.97
N ILE A 119 -3.55 -15.39 -20.67
CA ILE A 119 -4.32 -14.25 -20.15
C ILE A 119 -5.73 -14.67 -19.76
N GLU A 120 -6.36 -15.56 -20.53
CA GLU A 120 -7.76 -15.99 -20.30
C GLU A 120 -7.93 -16.67 -18.94
N ARG A 121 -6.92 -17.44 -18.50
CA ARG A 121 -6.91 -18.10 -17.18
C ARG A 121 -6.94 -17.06 -16.05
N LEU A 122 -6.13 -16.01 -16.17
CA LEU A 122 -6.04 -14.93 -15.16
C LEU A 122 -7.30 -14.07 -15.09
N ALA A 123 -8.01 -13.91 -16.22
CA ALA A 123 -9.26 -13.16 -16.26
C ALA A 123 -10.33 -13.75 -15.36
N HIS A 124 -10.35 -15.07 -15.20
CA HIS A 124 -11.25 -15.73 -14.27
C HIS A 124 -10.88 -15.42 -12.82
N ASP A 125 -9.60 -15.59 -12.46
CA ASP A 125 -9.12 -15.33 -11.09
C ASP A 125 -9.34 -13.88 -10.65
N LEU A 126 -9.12 -12.90 -11.55
CA LEU A 126 -9.38 -11.47 -11.29
C LEU A 126 -10.86 -11.16 -11.04
N LYS A 127 -11.79 -11.99 -11.51
CA LYS A 127 -13.23 -11.82 -11.31
C LYS A 127 -13.74 -12.49 -10.03
N THR A 128 -13.11 -13.57 -9.59
CA THR A 128 -13.67 -14.45 -8.55
C THR A 128 -12.90 -14.47 -7.25
N ARG A 129 -11.59 -14.13 -7.24
CA ARG A 129 -10.78 -14.18 -6.02
C ARG A 129 -10.88 -12.89 -5.21
N GLN A 130 -11.24 -13.03 -3.93
CA GLN A 130 -11.13 -11.96 -2.94
C GLN A 130 -9.76 -12.02 -2.26
N THR A 131 -9.05 -10.89 -2.19
CA THR A 131 -7.77 -10.80 -1.47
C THR A 131 -7.97 -10.61 0.03
N LYS A 132 -7.05 -11.15 0.83
CA LYS A 132 -7.04 -10.99 2.30
C LYS A 132 -5.91 -10.06 2.72
N THR A 133 -6.11 -8.75 2.65
CA THR A 133 -5.05 -7.79 2.96
C THR A 133 -5.58 -6.48 3.59
N LEU A 134 -4.71 -5.81 4.35
CA LEU A 134 -4.90 -4.45 4.89
C LEU A 134 -4.09 -3.41 4.09
N ALA A 135 -3.66 -3.75 2.88
CA ALA A 135 -2.94 -2.83 2.01
C ALA A 135 -3.89 -1.74 1.49
N SER A 136 -3.57 -0.48 1.80
CA SER A 136 -4.43 0.65 1.45
C SER A 136 -4.79 0.70 -0.04
N GLY A 137 -6.05 1.00 -0.38
CA GLY A 137 -6.49 1.17 -1.78
C GLY A 137 -6.38 -0.08 -2.68
N ILE A 138 -6.12 -1.27 -2.13
CA ILE A 138 -6.07 -2.51 -2.92
C ILE A 138 -7.40 -2.83 -3.60
N ASP A 139 -8.54 -2.58 -2.94
CA ASP A 139 -9.87 -2.79 -3.53
C ASP A 139 -10.09 -1.92 -4.76
N VAL A 140 -9.58 -0.68 -4.75
CA VAL A 140 -9.63 0.22 -5.90
C VAL A 140 -8.79 -0.34 -7.05
N ILE A 141 -7.56 -0.80 -6.75
CA ILE A 141 -6.69 -1.40 -7.77
C ILE A 141 -7.35 -2.65 -8.37
N MET A 142 -7.92 -3.54 -7.56
CA MET A 142 -8.59 -4.75 -8.05
C MET A 142 -9.80 -4.42 -8.91
N ALA A 143 -10.59 -3.42 -8.51
CA ALA A 143 -11.72 -2.96 -9.30
C ALA A 143 -11.27 -2.33 -10.64
N ASP A 144 -10.22 -1.49 -10.63
CA ASP A 144 -9.64 -0.89 -11.84
C ASP A 144 -9.10 -1.97 -12.79
N LEU A 145 -8.45 -3.01 -12.24
CA LEU A 145 -7.96 -4.15 -13.01
C LEU A 145 -9.11 -4.92 -13.66
N LYS A 146 -10.17 -5.23 -12.91
CA LYS A 146 -11.35 -5.90 -13.43
C LYS A 146 -11.99 -5.12 -14.57
N GLU A 147 -12.20 -3.81 -14.39
CA GLU A 147 -12.76 -2.94 -15.42
C GLU A 147 -11.85 -2.84 -16.65
N SER A 148 -10.53 -2.78 -16.45
CA SER A 148 -9.57 -2.76 -17.56
C SER A 148 -9.61 -4.04 -18.40
N MET A 149 -9.89 -5.19 -17.78
CA MET A 149 -10.03 -6.47 -18.48
C MET A 149 -11.37 -6.65 -19.18
N GLU A 150 -12.44 -6.05 -18.64
CA GLU A 150 -13.78 -6.07 -19.21
C GLU A 150 -13.95 -5.00 -20.31
N ALA A 151 -13.05 -4.01 -20.36
CA ALA A 151 -13.03 -3.00 -21.40
C ALA A 151 -12.79 -3.61 -22.80
N PRO A 152 -13.43 -3.08 -23.85
CA PRO A 152 -13.18 -3.52 -25.22
C PRO A 152 -11.70 -3.37 -25.60
N PRO A 153 -11.14 -4.28 -26.42
CA PRO A 153 -9.80 -4.11 -26.97
C PRO A 153 -9.65 -2.79 -27.72
N THR A 154 -8.62 -2.01 -27.40
CA THR A 154 -8.24 -0.80 -28.14
C THR A 154 -7.27 -1.13 -29.29
N THR A 155 -7.01 -0.19 -30.20
CA THR A 155 -5.94 -0.30 -31.22
C THR A 155 -4.76 0.59 -30.83
N ILE A 156 -3.68 0.58 -31.62
CA ILE A 156 -2.57 1.56 -31.47
C ILE A 156 -2.67 2.67 -32.53
N ASP A 157 -3.87 2.91 -33.06
CA ASP A 157 -4.08 3.93 -34.08
C ASP A 157 -3.75 5.33 -33.52
N GLY A 158 -2.98 6.10 -34.29
CA GLY A 158 -2.49 7.42 -33.85
C GLY A 158 -1.22 7.38 -32.99
N HIS A 159 -0.71 6.20 -32.63
CA HIS A 159 0.62 6.09 -32.03
C HIS A 159 1.69 6.42 -33.06
N ALA A 160 2.61 7.34 -32.74
CA ALA A 160 3.68 7.77 -33.65
C ALA A 160 5.09 7.54 -33.07
N HIS A 161 5.18 7.27 -31.76
CA HIS A 161 6.43 7.14 -31.04
C HIS A 161 6.55 5.75 -30.40
N ALA A 162 7.76 5.21 -30.37
CA ALA A 162 8.09 3.98 -29.70
C ALA A 162 9.25 4.19 -28.72
N ILE A 163 9.09 3.72 -27.48
CA ILE A 163 10.16 3.61 -26.49
C ILE A 163 10.57 2.14 -26.45
N VAL A 164 11.83 1.86 -26.79
CA VAL A 164 12.35 0.49 -26.87
C VAL A 164 13.25 0.24 -25.68
N ILE A 165 13.01 -0.88 -25.01
CA ILE A 165 13.69 -1.30 -23.79
C ILE A 165 14.47 -2.57 -24.09
N LEU A 166 15.76 -2.55 -23.75
CA LEU A 166 16.65 -3.68 -23.92
C LEU A 166 17.17 -4.14 -22.55
N TYR A 167 17.12 -5.45 -22.33
CA TYR A 167 17.67 -6.11 -21.15
C TYR A 167 18.76 -7.10 -21.54
N GLU A 168 19.95 -6.96 -20.97
CA GLU A 168 21.08 -7.84 -21.23
C GLU A 168 20.85 -9.26 -20.70
N HIS A 169 21.37 -10.25 -21.42
CA HIS A 169 21.63 -11.57 -20.85
C HIS A 169 22.97 -11.50 -20.11
N PHE A 170 23.04 -12.14 -18.95
CA PHE A 170 24.33 -12.47 -18.33
C PHE A 170 24.92 -13.72 -18.99
N ARG A 171 26.08 -14.21 -18.53
CA ARG A 171 26.61 -15.48 -19.06
C ARG A 171 25.58 -16.59 -18.92
N ASP A 172 25.60 -17.54 -19.84
CA ASP A 172 24.81 -18.75 -19.67
C ASP A 172 25.32 -19.54 -18.45
N PRO A 173 24.40 -20.20 -17.71
CA PRO A 173 24.78 -21.11 -16.66
C PRO A 173 25.71 -22.22 -17.18
N ARG A 174 26.73 -22.59 -16.41
CA ARG A 174 27.58 -23.74 -16.72
C ARG A 174 26.81 -25.03 -16.41
N PRO A 175 26.92 -26.09 -17.24
CA PRO A 175 26.19 -27.33 -17.00
C PRO A 175 26.46 -28.00 -15.65
N ASP A 176 27.63 -27.75 -15.05
CA ASP A 176 28.10 -28.36 -13.81
C ASP A 176 28.02 -27.44 -12.59
N GLU A 177 27.57 -26.18 -12.74
CA GLU A 177 27.42 -25.29 -11.59
C GLU A 177 26.10 -25.53 -10.82
N PRO A 178 26.06 -25.28 -9.49
CA PRO A 178 24.85 -25.41 -8.70
C PRO A 178 23.71 -24.51 -9.21
N GLY A 179 22.48 -25.05 -9.25
CA GLY A 179 21.29 -24.37 -9.74
C GLY A 179 21.07 -24.43 -11.25
N SER A 180 22.07 -24.85 -12.03
CA SER A 180 21.99 -24.83 -13.50
C SER A 180 20.81 -25.63 -14.04
N ASP A 181 20.41 -26.73 -13.39
CA ASP A 181 19.27 -27.56 -13.79
C ASP A 181 17.92 -26.81 -13.78
N TRP A 182 17.80 -25.74 -12.98
CA TRP A 182 16.59 -24.91 -12.95
C TRP A 182 16.64 -23.77 -13.97
N ILE A 183 17.83 -23.18 -14.20
CA ILE A 183 17.99 -21.91 -14.94
C ILE A 183 18.60 -22.06 -16.35
N MET A 184 19.02 -23.27 -16.75
CA MET A 184 19.56 -23.52 -18.09
C MET A 184 18.57 -23.10 -19.18
N ASP A 185 19.09 -22.48 -20.24
CA ASP A 185 18.32 -22.00 -21.40
C ASP A 185 17.17 -21.04 -21.04
N ALA A 186 17.27 -20.28 -19.93
CA ALA A 186 16.18 -19.40 -19.46
C ALA A 186 16.44 -17.89 -19.65
N GLN A 187 17.55 -17.48 -20.28
CA GLN A 187 17.96 -16.07 -20.40
C GLN A 187 16.92 -15.21 -21.15
N GLU A 188 16.37 -15.71 -22.26
CA GLU A 188 15.34 -15.00 -23.04
C GLU A 188 14.07 -14.76 -22.20
N HIS A 189 13.62 -15.77 -21.46
CA HIS A 189 12.46 -15.68 -20.55
C HIS A 189 12.69 -14.69 -19.42
N ARG A 190 13.87 -14.74 -18.80
CA ARG A 190 14.28 -13.79 -17.78
C ARG A 190 14.29 -12.37 -18.34
N ALA A 191 14.92 -12.14 -19.49
CA ALA A 191 14.98 -10.82 -20.10
C ALA A 191 13.58 -10.31 -20.51
N CYS A 192 12.72 -11.18 -21.05
CA CYS A 192 11.33 -10.87 -21.37
C CYS A 192 10.56 -10.44 -20.10
N LEU A 193 10.68 -11.17 -19.00
CA LEU A 193 10.00 -10.85 -17.74
C LEU A 193 10.42 -9.46 -17.22
N ARG A 194 11.73 -9.20 -17.23
CA ARG A 194 12.31 -7.93 -16.75
C ARG A 194 11.94 -6.74 -17.65
N ALA A 195 11.99 -6.93 -18.97
CA ALA A 195 11.64 -5.91 -19.95
C ALA A 195 10.13 -5.60 -19.93
N SER A 196 9.29 -6.63 -19.77
CA SER A 196 7.83 -6.49 -19.66
C SER A 196 7.43 -5.69 -18.42
N GLU A 197 8.05 -5.95 -17.26
CA GLU A 197 7.81 -5.17 -16.03
C GLU A 197 8.03 -3.67 -16.30
N THR A 198 9.16 -3.33 -16.92
CA THR A 198 9.51 -1.93 -17.21
C THR A 198 8.53 -1.31 -18.22
N ALA A 199 8.21 -2.03 -19.29
CA ALA A 199 7.32 -1.54 -20.34
C ALA A 199 5.90 -1.27 -19.82
N VAL A 200 5.35 -2.20 -19.05
CA VAL A 200 3.99 -2.09 -18.47
C VAL A 200 3.90 -0.93 -17.50
N VAL A 201 4.91 -0.75 -16.63
CA VAL A 201 4.94 0.36 -15.67
C VAL A 201 4.99 1.71 -16.39
N ILE A 202 5.87 1.87 -17.38
CA ILE A 202 6.02 3.16 -18.08
C ILE A 202 4.80 3.42 -18.99
N ALA A 203 4.22 2.41 -19.64
CA ALA A 203 2.98 2.58 -20.39
C ALA A 203 1.85 3.05 -19.47
N ASN A 204 1.74 2.48 -18.26
CA ASN A 204 0.77 2.92 -17.27
C ASN A 204 1.04 4.35 -16.79
N TYR A 205 2.30 4.72 -16.58
CA TYR A 205 2.69 6.09 -16.25
C TYR A 205 2.24 7.10 -17.31
N ILE A 206 2.46 6.80 -18.60
CA ILE A 206 2.06 7.66 -19.70
C ILE A 206 0.53 7.84 -19.75
N ARG A 207 -0.24 6.76 -19.51
CA ARG A 207 -1.70 6.82 -19.40
C ARG A 207 -2.19 7.65 -18.23
N LEU A 208 -1.52 7.58 -17.08
CA LEU A 208 -1.81 8.42 -15.91
C LEU A 208 -1.60 9.92 -16.20
N LEU A 209 -0.64 10.25 -17.07
CA LEU A 209 -0.40 11.62 -17.52
C LEU A 209 -1.41 12.11 -18.58
N GLY A 210 -2.31 11.23 -19.04
CA GLY A 210 -3.37 11.56 -19.99
C GLY A 210 -2.98 11.37 -21.46
N PHE A 211 -2.05 10.47 -21.75
CA PHE A 211 -1.66 10.09 -23.11
C PHE A 211 -1.88 8.61 -23.33
N ASP A 212 -2.37 8.22 -24.51
CA ASP A 212 -2.53 6.80 -24.83
C ASP A 212 -1.16 6.13 -25.00
N ALA A 213 -1.03 4.92 -24.45
CA ALA A 213 0.17 4.12 -24.49
C ALA A 213 -0.10 2.64 -24.26
N ARG A 214 0.62 1.79 -25.02
CA ARG A 214 0.53 0.33 -24.93
C ARG A 214 1.91 -0.30 -24.80
N ALA A 215 2.05 -1.26 -23.88
CA ALA A 215 3.24 -2.09 -23.76
C ALA A 215 3.19 -3.30 -24.71
N HIS A 216 4.34 -3.65 -25.27
CA HIS A 216 4.56 -4.76 -26.19
C HIS A 216 5.68 -5.65 -25.68
N THR A 217 5.43 -6.97 -25.62
CA THR A 217 6.30 -7.97 -25.00
C THR A 217 6.62 -9.08 -26.01
N ALA A 218 7.55 -9.98 -25.68
CA ALA A 218 7.86 -11.13 -26.54
C ALA A 218 6.72 -12.17 -26.63
N THR A 219 5.69 -12.04 -25.77
CA THR A 219 4.54 -12.94 -25.68
C THR A 219 3.23 -12.31 -26.17
N SER A 220 3.15 -10.98 -26.17
CA SER A 220 2.01 -10.21 -26.68
C SER A 220 2.46 -8.92 -27.36
N SER A 221 2.29 -8.80 -28.68
CA SER A 221 2.73 -7.62 -29.44
C SER A 221 1.85 -7.30 -30.65
N ASP A 222 1.80 -6.01 -30.99
CA ASP A 222 1.20 -5.47 -32.22
C ASP A 222 2.30 -4.99 -33.20
N VAL A 223 3.57 -5.02 -32.75
CA VAL A 223 4.73 -4.47 -33.43
C VAL A 223 5.91 -5.44 -33.38
N ASP A 224 6.79 -5.37 -34.38
CA ASP A 224 8.05 -6.11 -34.40
C ASP A 224 9.09 -5.38 -33.52
N LEU A 225 9.42 -5.98 -32.39
CA LEU A 225 10.35 -5.39 -31.42
C LEU A 225 11.77 -5.22 -31.99
N GLY A 226 12.20 -6.10 -32.88
CA GLY A 226 13.52 -6.05 -33.50
C GLY A 226 13.66 -4.86 -34.45
N ARG A 227 12.66 -4.65 -35.30
CA ARG A 227 12.58 -3.48 -36.19
C ARG A 227 12.56 -2.19 -35.40
N LEU A 228 11.81 -2.13 -34.29
CA LEU A 228 11.81 -0.98 -33.40
C LEU A 228 13.18 -0.75 -32.74
N ALA A 229 13.88 -1.80 -32.31
CA ALA A 229 15.22 -1.67 -31.72
C ALA A 229 16.24 -1.08 -32.70
N VAL A 230 16.14 -1.41 -34.00
CA VAL A 230 16.96 -0.80 -35.05
C VAL A 230 16.56 0.67 -35.26
N ALA A 231 15.27 0.95 -35.38
CA ALA A 231 14.76 2.30 -35.60
C ALA A 231 15.09 3.27 -34.45
N ALA A 232 15.04 2.80 -33.20
CA ALA A 232 15.37 3.56 -31.99
C ALA A 232 16.89 3.65 -31.72
N GLY A 233 17.73 3.05 -32.57
CA GLY A 233 19.19 3.10 -32.46
C GLY A 233 19.75 2.36 -31.25
N LEU A 234 19.17 1.20 -30.90
CA LEU A 234 19.69 0.29 -29.88
C LEU A 234 20.42 -0.93 -30.46
N ALA A 235 20.00 -1.38 -31.64
CA ALA A 235 20.62 -2.48 -32.36
C ALA A 235 20.87 -2.09 -33.83
N SER A 236 21.76 -2.83 -34.49
CA SER A 236 21.85 -2.86 -35.95
C SER A 236 21.62 -4.29 -36.44
N THR A 237 21.21 -4.42 -37.70
CA THR A 237 21.17 -5.73 -38.36
C THR A 237 22.55 -6.02 -38.95
N GLU A 238 23.18 -7.10 -38.50
CA GLU A 238 24.47 -7.56 -38.99
C GLU A 238 24.35 -9.04 -39.36
N ASP A 239 24.66 -9.40 -40.61
CA ASP A 239 24.64 -10.78 -41.11
C ASP A 239 23.32 -11.55 -40.82
N GLY A 240 22.18 -10.86 -40.82
CA GLY A 240 20.85 -11.44 -40.57
C GLY A 240 20.44 -11.53 -39.09
N GLU A 241 21.28 -11.06 -38.18
CA GLU A 241 21.04 -11.04 -36.73
C GLU A 241 20.90 -9.62 -36.19
N LEU A 242 20.22 -9.47 -35.05
CA LEU A 242 20.20 -8.21 -34.31
C LEU A 242 21.42 -8.13 -33.40
N VAL A 243 22.22 -7.09 -33.56
CA VAL A 243 23.44 -6.87 -32.78
C VAL A 243 23.32 -5.57 -31.99
N ALA A 244 23.29 -5.69 -30.67
CA ALA A 244 23.39 -4.56 -29.76
C ALA A 244 24.86 -4.27 -29.40
N PRO A 245 25.29 -2.99 -29.33
CA PRO A 245 26.63 -2.62 -28.92
C PRO A 245 27.03 -3.26 -27.59
N TRP A 246 28.25 -3.77 -27.50
CA TRP A 246 28.81 -4.52 -26.35
C TRP A 246 28.13 -5.86 -26.01
N LEU A 247 26.83 -6.02 -26.25
CA LEU A 247 26.05 -7.20 -25.88
C LEU A 247 26.02 -8.26 -26.99
N GLY A 248 26.25 -7.89 -28.25
CA GLY A 248 26.08 -8.84 -29.36
C GLY A 248 24.60 -9.19 -29.51
N THR A 249 24.28 -10.48 -29.60
CA THR A 249 22.93 -11.03 -29.66
C THR A 249 22.33 -11.36 -28.28
N HIS A 250 23.06 -11.08 -27.19
CA HIS A 250 22.70 -11.50 -25.83
C HIS A 250 21.78 -10.49 -25.12
N PHE A 251 20.55 -10.35 -25.60
CA PHE A 251 19.56 -9.46 -25.00
C PHE A 251 18.11 -9.84 -25.32
N GLY A 252 17.19 -9.37 -24.48
CA GLY A 252 15.74 -9.38 -24.72
C GLY A 252 15.19 -7.97 -24.92
N LEU A 253 14.00 -7.88 -25.54
CA LEU A 253 13.35 -6.63 -25.91
C LEU A 253 11.93 -6.53 -25.35
N ALA A 254 11.51 -5.31 -25.05
CA ALA A 254 10.11 -4.89 -24.94
C ALA A 254 9.98 -3.47 -25.53
N ALA A 255 8.76 -3.04 -25.83
CA ALA A 255 8.52 -1.68 -26.32
C ALA A 255 7.24 -1.07 -25.75
N ILE A 256 7.13 0.25 -25.89
CA ILE A 256 5.93 1.02 -25.58
C ILE A 256 5.63 1.88 -26.79
N THR A 257 4.43 1.77 -27.35
CA THR A 257 3.95 2.72 -28.36
C THR A 257 3.06 3.75 -27.69
N THR A 258 3.09 5.00 -28.17
CA THR A 258 2.32 6.09 -27.53
C THR A 258 1.97 7.23 -28.48
N THR A 259 0.91 7.95 -28.10
CA THR A 259 0.52 9.27 -28.64
C THR A 259 1.31 10.44 -28.02
N MET A 260 2.07 10.22 -26.95
CA MET A 260 2.91 11.25 -26.35
C MET A 260 4.02 11.65 -27.31
N GLU A 261 4.13 12.94 -27.63
CA GLU A 261 5.22 13.46 -28.45
C GLU A 261 6.56 13.37 -27.73
N LEU A 262 7.52 12.70 -28.39
CA LEU A 262 8.86 12.44 -27.87
C LEU A 262 9.93 12.73 -28.95
N ALA A 263 11.08 13.25 -28.52
CA ALA A 263 12.25 13.35 -29.38
C ALA A 263 12.83 11.96 -29.67
N HIS A 264 13.21 11.72 -30.93
CA HIS A 264 13.77 10.45 -31.38
C HIS A 264 15.29 10.44 -31.31
N ASP A 265 15.84 9.28 -30.95
CA ASP A 265 17.23 8.92 -31.18
C ASP A 265 17.44 8.59 -32.66
N ALA A 266 18.66 8.86 -33.16
CA ALA A 266 19.04 8.40 -34.49
C ALA A 266 19.46 6.91 -34.47
N PRO A 267 19.16 6.14 -35.54
CA PRO A 267 19.61 4.75 -35.69
C PRO A 267 21.13 4.60 -35.58
N LEU A 268 21.61 3.40 -35.27
CA LEU A 268 23.06 3.13 -35.22
C LEU A 268 23.64 3.06 -36.64
N ALA A 269 24.88 3.55 -36.81
CA ALA A 269 25.70 3.13 -37.95
C ALA A 269 26.08 1.65 -37.78
N LYS A 270 26.41 0.96 -38.87
CA LYS A 270 26.85 -0.45 -38.85
C LYS A 270 27.95 -0.67 -37.83
N MET A 271 27.98 -1.84 -37.20
CA MET A 271 28.97 -2.14 -36.16
C MET A 271 30.42 -2.01 -36.65
N ALA A 272 30.67 -2.32 -37.92
CA ALA A 272 31.97 -2.14 -38.55
C ALA A 272 32.45 -0.67 -38.63
N ASP A 273 31.53 0.29 -38.63
CA ASP A 273 31.81 1.73 -38.74
C ASP A 273 31.94 2.42 -37.37
N GLN A 274 31.77 1.67 -36.28
CA GLN A 274 31.82 2.21 -34.93
C GLN A 274 33.26 2.56 -34.51
N PRO A 275 33.48 3.75 -33.92
CA PRO A 275 34.84 4.19 -33.57
C PRO A 275 35.44 3.34 -32.45
N TRP A 276 36.53 2.63 -32.77
CA TRP A 276 37.17 1.69 -31.83
C TRP A 276 37.54 2.33 -30.49
N PHE A 277 38.10 3.55 -30.48
CA PHE A 277 38.46 4.23 -29.23
C PHE A 277 37.25 4.58 -28.35
N SER A 278 36.06 4.71 -28.93
CA SER A 278 34.82 4.98 -28.22
C SER A 278 34.16 3.72 -27.67
N THR A 279 34.21 2.62 -28.42
CA THR A 279 33.49 1.37 -28.07
C THR A 279 34.36 0.32 -27.41
N ARG A 280 35.68 0.32 -27.67
CA ARG A 280 36.64 -0.72 -27.25
C ARG A 280 37.93 -0.15 -26.63
N GLY A 281 38.03 1.16 -26.42
CA GLY A 281 39.23 1.81 -25.88
C GLY A 281 39.36 1.80 -24.35
N PRO A 282 40.45 2.37 -23.79
CA PRO A 282 40.75 2.34 -22.35
C PRO A 282 39.66 2.93 -21.44
N ALA A 283 38.93 3.93 -21.92
CA ALA A 283 37.80 4.49 -21.16
C ALA A 283 36.70 3.45 -20.91
N TRP A 284 36.41 2.59 -21.90
CA TRP A 284 35.45 1.48 -21.76
C TRP A 284 35.98 0.37 -20.86
N TRP A 285 37.28 0.07 -20.92
CA TRP A 285 37.88 -0.95 -20.05
C TRP A 285 37.77 -0.58 -18.58
N LEU A 286 38.03 0.68 -18.23
CA LEU A 286 38.08 1.14 -16.85
C LEU A 286 36.77 1.79 -16.34
N GLY A 287 35.79 2.04 -17.21
CA GLY A 287 34.52 2.69 -16.81
C GLY A 287 34.66 4.20 -16.55
N LYS A 288 35.48 4.91 -17.33
CA LYS A 288 35.69 6.36 -17.11
C LYS A 288 34.46 7.15 -17.61
N GLY A 289 33.59 7.54 -16.68
CA GLY A 289 32.41 8.40 -16.93
C GLY A 289 31.10 7.64 -17.13
N PHE A 290 31.05 6.35 -16.82
CA PHE A 290 29.85 5.51 -16.94
C PHE A 290 29.97 4.25 -16.05
N ALA A 291 28.83 3.71 -15.63
CA ALA A 291 28.76 2.65 -14.63
C ALA A 291 29.24 1.26 -15.12
N LYS A 292 28.84 0.86 -16.34
CA LYS A 292 29.18 -0.44 -16.93
C LYS A 292 30.46 -0.33 -17.76
N SER A 293 31.32 -1.33 -17.67
CA SER A 293 32.64 -1.39 -18.30
C SER A 293 32.93 -2.81 -18.78
N ALA A 294 34.01 -2.97 -19.56
CA ALA A 294 34.47 -4.30 -19.97
C ALA A 294 34.73 -5.25 -18.79
N LEU A 295 35.09 -4.70 -17.62
CA LEU A 295 35.51 -5.46 -16.45
C LEU A 295 34.39 -5.77 -15.44
N ASN A 296 33.23 -5.10 -15.54
CA ASN A 296 32.15 -5.24 -14.57
C ASN A 296 30.76 -5.45 -15.17
N ARG A 297 30.63 -5.52 -16.51
CA ARG A 297 29.32 -5.61 -17.17
C ARG A 297 28.51 -6.84 -16.75
N ASP A 298 29.17 -7.98 -16.63
CA ASP A 298 28.56 -9.23 -16.20
C ASP A 298 29.16 -9.62 -14.83
N PRO A 299 28.39 -9.51 -13.73
CA PRO A 299 28.88 -9.87 -12.41
C PRO A 299 29.16 -11.38 -12.25
N TYR A 300 28.57 -12.22 -13.11
CA TYR A 300 28.70 -13.68 -13.07
C TYR A 300 29.75 -14.22 -14.04
N ALA A 301 30.44 -13.36 -14.80
CA ALA A 301 31.47 -13.77 -15.75
C ALA A 301 32.55 -14.69 -15.13
N ARG A 302 32.82 -14.55 -13.82
CA ARG A 302 33.80 -15.35 -13.07
C ARG A 302 33.26 -15.90 -11.73
N ARG A 303 31.95 -15.87 -11.52
CA ARG A 303 31.31 -16.35 -10.29
C ARG A 303 30.14 -17.27 -10.63
N ASP A 304 29.87 -18.23 -9.76
CA ASP A 304 28.65 -19.02 -9.86
C ASP A 304 27.44 -18.16 -9.47
N TYR A 305 26.28 -18.44 -10.06
CA TYR A 305 25.05 -17.72 -9.72
C TYR A 305 24.69 -17.86 -8.24
N VAL A 306 24.88 -19.05 -7.64
CA VAL A 306 24.61 -19.33 -6.22
C VAL A 306 25.35 -18.39 -5.26
N ALA A 307 26.53 -17.90 -5.66
CA ALA A 307 27.36 -17.03 -4.83
C ALA A 307 26.96 -15.54 -4.91
N GLY A 308 26.02 -15.18 -5.79
CA GLY A 308 25.59 -13.80 -6.01
C GLY A 308 26.67 -12.86 -6.55
N ALA A 309 26.26 -11.62 -6.82
CA ALA A 309 27.16 -10.56 -7.30
C ALA A 309 28.08 -10.01 -6.20
N HIS A 310 27.65 -10.07 -4.93
CA HIS A 310 28.40 -9.58 -3.77
C HIS A 310 29.10 -10.74 -3.02
N PRO A 311 30.30 -10.51 -2.46
CA PRO A 311 31.11 -11.59 -1.89
C PRO A 311 30.73 -11.96 -0.45
N PHE A 312 29.47 -12.33 -0.22
CA PHE A 312 28.94 -12.73 1.11
C PHE A 312 29.68 -13.91 1.75
N GLU A 313 30.39 -14.72 0.97
CA GLU A 313 31.24 -15.82 1.46
C GLU A 313 32.45 -15.35 2.28
N ARG A 314 32.80 -14.06 2.21
CA ARG A 314 33.93 -13.46 2.93
C ARG A 314 33.56 -12.85 4.28
N LEU A 315 32.27 -12.75 4.58
CA LEU A 315 31.79 -12.18 5.84
C LEU A 315 32.01 -13.16 6.99
N LYS A 316 32.33 -12.65 8.17
CA LYS A 316 32.37 -13.45 9.39
C LYS A 316 30.95 -13.92 9.71
N ARG A 317 30.79 -15.24 9.84
CA ARG A 317 29.55 -15.90 10.24
C ARG A 317 29.59 -16.21 11.73
N VAL A 318 28.45 -16.04 12.38
CA VAL A 318 28.23 -16.32 13.81
C VAL A 318 26.99 -17.17 13.97
N ASP A 319 26.89 -17.95 15.04
CA ASP A 319 25.79 -18.91 15.22
C ASP A 319 24.51 -18.22 15.72
N GLU A 320 24.64 -17.12 16.46
CA GLU A 320 23.55 -16.25 16.92
C GLU A 320 23.74 -14.84 16.37
N PRO A 321 22.65 -14.08 16.13
CA PRO A 321 22.74 -12.67 15.74
C PRO A 321 23.55 -11.82 16.73
N THR A 322 24.12 -10.71 16.25
CA THR A 322 24.95 -9.80 17.06
C THR A 322 24.16 -8.98 18.09
N THR A 323 22.84 -9.08 18.11
CA THR A 323 21.93 -8.49 19.10
C THR A 323 21.13 -9.59 19.77
N TYR A 324 20.91 -9.46 21.08
CA TYR A 324 20.25 -10.50 21.88
C TYR A 324 18.77 -10.70 21.49
N ILE A 325 18.35 -11.96 21.38
CA ILE A 325 16.95 -12.37 21.16
C ILE A 325 16.60 -13.45 22.20
N ASP A 326 15.66 -13.14 23.08
CA ASP A 326 15.03 -14.13 23.95
C ASP A 326 13.87 -14.80 23.21
N GLU A 327 14.20 -15.77 22.36
CA GLU A 327 13.22 -16.41 21.47
C GLU A 327 12.00 -16.99 22.19
N ALA A 328 12.15 -17.46 23.42
CA ALA A 328 11.05 -18.02 24.20
C ALA A 328 10.02 -16.94 24.61
N ASN A 329 10.44 -15.67 24.63
CA ASN A 329 9.65 -14.54 25.09
C ASN A 329 9.39 -13.49 24.00
N VAL A 330 9.71 -13.77 22.74
CA VAL A 330 9.31 -12.90 21.63
C VAL A 330 7.80 -12.97 21.43
N ALA A 331 7.13 -11.85 21.68
CA ALA A 331 5.67 -11.76 21.56
C ALA A 331 5.23 -11.65 20.09
N ARG A 332 4.32 -12.54 19.67
CA ARG A 332 3.59 -12.40 18.41
C ARG A 332 2.46 -11.39 18.57
N VAL A 333 2.39 -10.42 17.66
CA VAL A 333 1.36 -9.37 17.64
C VAL A 333 0.48 -9.51 16.39
N PRO A 334 -0.77 -9.02 16.39
CA PRO A 334 -1.62 -9.15 15.21
C PRO A 334 -1.13 -8.26 14.07
N LYS A 335 -1.43 -8.63 12.81
CA LYS A 335 -1.10 -7.82 11.63
C LYS A 335 -1.66 -6.38 11.71
N ARG A 336 -2.76 -6.20 12.44
CA ARG A 336 -3.39 -4.91 12.76
C ARG A 336 -2.46 -3.91 13.49
N THR A 337 -1.35 -4.39 14.05
CA THR A 337 -0.28 -3.58 14.67
C THR A 337 0.53 -2.76 13.67
N ASP A 338 0.52 -3.13 12.38
CA ASP A 338 1.18 -2.36 11.32
C ASP A 338 0.69 -0.90 11.31
N MET A 339 1.62 0.06 11.43
CA MET A 339 1.29 1.49 11.52
C MET A 339 0.54 2.02 10.29
N PHE A 340 0.73 1.44 9.09
CA PHE A 340 -0.04 1.81 7.92
C PHE A 340 -1.46 1.25 7.96
N ALA A 341 -1.68 0.10 8.60
CA ALA A 341 -3.02 -0.39 8.89
C ALA A 341 -3.68 0.51 9.95
N ARG A 342 -2.98 0.82 11.05
CA ARG A 342 -3.45 1.74 12.10
C ARG A 342 -3.88 3.09 11.56
N ALA A 343 -3.09 3.66 10.65
CA ALA A 343 -3.43 4.90 9.95
C ALA A 343 -4.76 4.80 9.18
N GLN A 344 -4.98 3.73 8.41
CA GLN A 344 -6.20 3.55 7.61
C GLN A 344 -7.46 3.48 8.49
N PHE A 345 -7.38 2.79 9.62
CA PHE A 345 -8.49 2.68 10.56
C PHE A 345 -8.70 3.92 11.44
N GLY A 346 -7.86 4.96 11.31
CA GLY A 346 -8.00 6.20 12.05
C GLY A 346 -7.38 6.20 13.45
N ASP A 347 -6.63 5.15 13.83
CA ASP A 347 -6.03 5.02 15.16
C ASP A 347 -5.08 6.18 15.51
N MET A 348 -4.48 6.79 14.47
CA MET A 348 -3.49 7.86 14.53
C MET A 348 -4.09 9.26 14.28
N GLY A 349 -5.42 9.37 14.27
CA GLY A 349 -6.14 10.63 14.04
C GLY A 349 -6.52 10.88 12.58
N LYS A 350 -7.48 11.79 12.40
CA LYS A 350 -8.15 12.08 11.11
C LYS A 350 -7.18 12.52 10.01
N LEU A 351 -6.20 13.37 10.33
CA LEU A 351 -5.21 13.86 9.36
C LEU A 351 -4.40 12.71 8.74
N VAL A 352 -3.95 11.75 9.56
CA VAL A 352 -3.17 10.61 9.11
C VAL A 352 -4.07 9.64 8.32
N GLN A 353 -5.32 9.47 8.75
CA GLN A 353 -6.30 8.66 8.03
C GLN A 353 -6.59 9.20 6.62
N GLU A 354 -6.85 10.49 6.48
CA GLU A 354 -7.07 11.11 5.16
C GLU A 354 -5.82 11.03 4.28
N GLY A 355 -4.62 11.18 4.84
CA GLY A 355 -3.36 10.94 4.12
C GLY A 355 -3.17 9.47 3.70
N ALA A 356 -3.79 8.53 4.42
CA ALA A 356 -3.75 7.09 4.14
C ALA A 356 -4.79 6.63 3.11
N LYS A 357 -5.96 7.26 3.11
CA LYS A 357 -7.16 6.90 2.32
C LYS A 357 -6.87 6.61 0.85
N GLY A 358 -7.36 5.47 0.34
CA GLY A 358 -7.17 5.06 -1.05
C GLY A 358 -5.71 4.92 -1.48
N GLY A 359 -4.80 4.75 -0.52
CA GLY A 359 -3.35 4.72 -0.72
C GLY A 359 -2.76 6.08 -1.10
N HIS A 360 -3.40 7.20 -0.71
CA HIS A 360 -3.04 8.56 -1.15
C HIS A 360 -1.53 8.83 -1.05
N TYR A 361 -0.91 8.62 0.11
CA TYR A 361 0.54 8.75 0.32
C TYR A 361 1.43 8.03 -0.73
N ALA A 362 0.93 6.97 -1.35
CA ALA A 362 1.66 6.23 -2.39
C ALA A 362 1.24 6.62 -3.82
N ARG A 363 -0.01 7.04 -4.05
CA ARG A 363 -0.47 7.53 -5.37
C ARG A 363 -0.19 9.01 -5.61
N LYS A 364 0.18 9.75 -4.58
CA LYS A 364 0.52 11.19 -4.65
C LYS A 364 1.55 11.50 -5.74
N ALA A 365 2.49 10.58 -5.97
CA ALA A 365 3.49 10.66 -7.04
C ALA A 365 3.17 9.69 -8.19
N ALA A 366 3.07 10.22 -9.42
CA ALA A 366 2.70 9.46 -10.62
C ALA A 366 3.59 8.23 -10.89
N PRO A 367 4.94 8.28 -10.77
CA PRO A 367 5.78 7.10 -10.98
C PRO A 367 5.46 5.95 -10.02
N SER A 368 5.14 6.28 -8.77
CA SER A 368 4.78 5.30 -7.75
C SER A 368 3.40 4.69 -8.00
N PHE A 369 2.40 5.50 -8.39
CA PHE A 369 1.10 4.96 -8.75
C PHE A 369 1.16 4.05 -9.97
N ALA A 370 2.01 4.39 -10.95
CA ALA A 370 2.25 3.57 -12.13
C ALA A 370 2.74 2.16 -11.77
N GLN A 371 3.67 2.05 -10.82
CA GLN A 371 4.19 0.79 -10.30
C GLN A 371 3.17 0.02 -9.45
N ARG A 372 2.38 0.74 -8.64
CA ARG A 372 1.42 0.16 -7.70
C ARG A 372 0.35 -0.69 -8.39
N ARG A 373 -0.08 -0.33 -9.61
CA ARG A 373 -1.09 -1.10 -10.37
C ARG A 373 -0.64 -2.54 -10.63
N LEU A 374 0.57 -2.73 -11.17
CA LEU A 374 1.12 -4.07 -11.40
C LEU A 374 1.41 -4.78 -10.07
N LEU A 375 1.95 -4.07 -9.09
CA LEU A 375 2.20 -4.61 -7.74
C LEU A 375 0.92 -5.19 -7.11
N GLY A 376 -0.21 -4.49 -7.22
CA GLY A 376 -1.50 -4.98 -6.75
C GLY A 376 -1.98 -6.20 -7.54
N ALA A 377 -1.85 -6.20 -8.87
CA ALA A 377 -2.24 -7.34 -9.71
C ALA A 377 -1.52 -8.64 -9.31
N LEU A 378 -0.23 -8.55 -8.95
CA LEU A 378 0.57 -9.70 -8.56
C LEU A 378 0.15 -10.34 -7.22
N VAL A 379 -0.68 -9.67 -6.40
CA VAL A 379 -1.21 -10.23 -5.14
C VAL A 379 -1.94 -11.55 -5.35
N LEU A 380 -2.63 -11.70 -6.49
CA LEU A 380 -3.38 -12.91 -6.82
C LEU A 380 -2.49 -14.16 -7.06
N LEU A 381 -1.19 -13.96 -7.25
CA LEU A 381 -0.22 -15.02 -7.58
C LEU A 381 0.74 -15.33 -6.42
N GLN A 382 0.68 -14.57 -5.31
CA GLN A 382 1.63 -14.70 -4.19
C GLN A 382 1.52 -16.05 -3.47
N ASP A 383 0.32 -16.61 -3.44
CA ASP A 383 -0.02 -17.86 -2.77
C ASP A 383 -0.84 -18.76 -3.70
N GLY A 384 -0.83 -20.07 -3.45
CA GLY A 384 -1.55 -21.03 -4.27
C GLY A 384 -1.30 -22.49 -3.87
N PRO A 385 -2.05 -23.44 -4.46
CA PRO A 385 -1.87 -24.85 -4.19
C PRO A 385 -0.50 -25.35 -4.71
N SER A 386 0.14 -26.24 -3.95
CA SER A 386 1.31 -27.00 -4.40
C SER A 386 0.92 -28.11 -5.38
N ASN A 387 1.75 -28.40 -6.38
CA ASN A 387 1.56 -29.51 -7.31
C ASN A 387 1.74 -30.87 -6.61
N PRO A 388 0.68 -31.69 -6.43
CA PRO A 388 0.81 -32.97 -5.74
C PRO A 388 1.76 -33.96 -6.44
N GLY A 389 1.92 -33.83 -7.76
CA GLY A 389 2.83 -34.65 -8.59
C GLY A 389 4.21 -34.02 -8.83
N GLY A 390 4.58 -32.97 -8.10
CA GLY A 390 5.88 -32.33 -8.21
C GLY A 390 7.04 -33.22 -7.77
N ALA A 391 8.27 -32.89 -8.20
CA ALA A 391 9.46 -33.72 -8.00
C ALA A 391 9.90 -33.89 -6.53
N LYS A 392 9.49 -32.99 -5.62
CA LYS A 392 9.80 -32.97 -4.18
C LYS A 392 11.27 -33.32 -3.83
N PRO A 393 12.26 -32.55 -4.32
CA PRO A 393 13.66 -32.80 -4.02
C PRO A 393 13.95 -32.67 -2.52
N SER A 394 14.69 -33.63 -1.95
CA SER A 394 14.94 -33.73 -0.51
C SER A 394 16.33 -33.28 -0.04
N ASP A 395 17.27 -33.05 -0.95
CA ASP A 395 18.63 -32.60 -0.61
C ASP A 395 18.60 -31.11 -0.23
N ALA A 396 18.71 -30.85 1.07
CA ALA A 396 18.62 -29.52 1.64
C ALA A 396 19.71 -28.55 1.13
N VAL A 397 20.94 -29.01 0.93
CA VAL A 397 22.04 -28.16 0.46
C VAL A 397 21.80 -27.78 -1.00
N ARG A 398 21.51 -28.77 -1.83
CA ARG A 398 21.19 -28.56 -3.24
C ARG A 398 19.98 -27.65 -3.42
N ASN A 399 18.94 -27.83 -2.62
CA ASN A 399 17.74 -27.00 -2.65
C ASN A 399 18.06 -25.53 -2.34
N ALA A 400 18.85 -25.28 -1.28
CA ALA A 400 19.29 -23.92 -0.93
C ALA A 400 20.13 -23.29 -2.05
N ASP A 401 21.05 -24.05 -2.63
CA ASP A 401 21.91 -23.58 -3.72
C ASP A 401 21.10 -23.25 -4.98
N ASN A 402 20.16 -24.11 -5.35
CA ASN A 402 19.28 -23.90 -6.50
C ASN A 402 18.36 -22.67 -6.30
N LEU A 403 17.81 -22.48 -5.09
CA LEU A 403 16.99 -21.31 -4.75
C LEU A 403 17.79 -20.01 -4.87
N LYS A 404 19.02 -19.99 -4.34
CA LYS A 404 19.92 -18.83 -4.46
C LYS A 404 20.28 -18.56 -5.90
N ALA A 405 20.75 -19.57 -6.64
CA ALA A 405 21.14 -19.43 -8.05
C ALA A 405 19.98 -18.90 -8.91
N ALA A 406 18.77 -19.46 -8.76
CA ALA A 406 17.59 -19.00 -9.48
C ALA A 406 17.21 -17.56 -9.13
N SER A 407 17.26 -17.20 -7.84
CA SER A 407 16.97 -15.84 -7.37
C SER A 407 17.96 -14.80 -7.92
N TYR A 408 19.26 -15.11 -7.89
CA TYR A 408 20.31 -14.25 -8.44
C TYR A 408 20.25 -14.14 -9.97
N PHE A 409 19.93 -15.24 -10.66
CA PHE A 409 19.70 -15.28 -12.11
C PHE A 409 18.53 -14.36 -12.52
N LEU A 410 17.43 -14.41 -11.77
CA LEU A 410 16.27 -13.55 -11.99
C LEU A 410 16.58 -12.07 -11.77
N GLY A 411 17.48 -11.75 -10.84
CA GLY A 411 17.95 -10.40 -10.55
C GLY A 411 17.63 -9.89 -9.14
N ILE A 412 17.57 -10.79 -8.15
CA ILE A 412 17.60 -10.44 -6.73
C ILE A 412 19.03 -10.03 -6.35
N ASP A 413 19.21 -8.98 -5.54
CA ASP A 413 20.53 -8.42 -5.22
C ASP A 413 21.23 -9.18 -4.06
N ALA A 414 20.46 -9.68 -3.09
CA ALA A 414 20.96 -10.58 -2.04
C ALA A 414 19.91 -11.59 -1.60
N VAL A 415 20.34 -12.84 -1.36
CA VAL A 415 19.47 -13.96 -1.03
C VAL A 415 20.09 -14.73 0.14
N GLY A 416 19.26 -15.09 1.11
CA GLY A 416 19.65 -15.87 2.27
C GLY A 416 18.53 -16.83 2.68
N THR A 417 18.92 -17.94 3.28
CA THR A 417 18.02 -19.02 3.68
C THR A 417 18.09 -19.21 5.20
N SER A 418 16.96 -19.40 5.85
CA SER A 418 16.90 -19.63 7.30
C SER A 418 15.67 -20.45 7.67
N ARG A 419 15.62 -20.92 8.91
CA ARG A 419 14.35 -21.28 9.55
C ARG A 419 13.40 -20.07 9.58
N CYS A 420 12.11 -20.35 9.65
CA CYS A 420 11.03 -19.40 9.89
C CYS A 420 10.38 -19.71 11.24
N PRO A 421 10.91 -19.18 12.36
CA PRO A 421 10.38 -19.51 13.67
C PRO A 421 8.98 -18.92 13.89
N ALA A 422 8.18 -19.58 14.73
CA ALA A 422 6.80 -19.15 15.01
C ALA A 422 6.69 -17.68 15.44
N TRP A 423 7.67 -17.17 16.19
CA TRP A 423 7.71 -15.77 16.64
C TRP A 423 7.96 -14.75 15.53
N ALA A 424 8.42 -15.18 14.35
CA ALA A 424 8.54 -14.31 13.17
C ALA A 424 7.19 -14.11 12.45
N TRP A 425 6.15 -14.87 12.82
CA TRP A 425 4.81 -14.72 12.26
C TRP A 425 3.96 -13.78 13.11
N TYR A 426 3.10 -12.99 12.46
CA TYR A 426 2.02 -12.30 13.18
C TYR A 426 1.15 -13.30 13.95
N SER A 427 0.51 -12.88 15.04
CA SER A 427 -0.40 -13.73 15.79
C SER A 427 -1.73 -13.95 15.07
N HIS A 428 -2.17 -12.96 14.30
CA HIS A 428 -3.42 -12.97 13.55
C HIS A 428 -3.24 -12.37 12.16
N ASP A 429 -4.02 -12.85 11.19
CA ASP A 429 -4.01 -12.38 9.80
C ASP A 429 -4.78 -11.06 9.61
N ALA A 430 -4.93 -10.61 8.37
CA ALA A 430 -5.65 -9.37 8.02
C ALA A 430 -7.15 -9.41 8.34
N THR A 431 -7.72 -10.60 8.51
CA THR A 431 -9.13 -10.84 8.83
C THR A 431 -9.37 -10.98 10.34
N GLY A 432 -8.32 -10.95 11.14
CA GLY A 432 -8.37 -11.13 12.59
C GLY A 432 -8.39 -12.60 13.02
N GLU A 433 -8.20 -13.55 12.10
CA GLU A 433 -8.12 -14.98 12.39
C GLU A 433 -6.75 -15.32 12.99
N VAL A 434 -6.73 -16.26 13.94
CA VAL A 434 -5.47 -16.75 14.52
C VAL A 434 -4.64 -17.40 13.43
N LEU A 435 -3.38 -16.97 13.33
CA LEU A 435 -2.44 -17.52 12.37
C LEU A 435 -1.67 -18.68 13.02
N ASP A 436 -1.79 -19.88 12.46
CA ASP A 436 -0.90 -20.99 12.80
C ASP A 436 0.21 -21.06 11.74
N PRO A 437 1.50 -20.86 12.09
CA PRO A 437 2.61 -20.85 11.13
C PRO A 437 2.61 -22.06 10.17
N PRO A 438 2.26 -21.87 8.88
CA PRO A 438 2.12 -23.00 7.96
C PRO A 438 3.46 -23.53 7.43
N HIS A 439 4.53 -22.77 7.61
CA HIS A 439 5.86 -23.02 7.04
C HIS A 439 6.95 -22.75 8.08
N ASP A 440 8.01 -23.54 8.04
CA ASP A 440 9.15 -23.49 8.95
C ASP A 440 10.46 -23.05 8.26
N GLN A 441 10.41 -22.75 6.96
CA GLN A 441 11.55 -22.31 6.15
C GLN A 441 11.29 -20.92 5.57
N ALA A 442 12.34 -20.09 5.45
CA ALA A 442 12.28 -18.76 4.86
C ALA A 442 13.45 -18.50 3.89
N VAL A 443 13.12 -18.07 2.66
CA VAL A 443 14.05 -17.52 1.68
C VAL A 443 13.90 -16.00 1.68
N SER A 444 14.86 -15.34 2.32
CA SER A 444 14.93 -13.89 2.43
C SER A 444 15.62 -13.29 1.21
N MET A 445 15.03 -12.22 0.67
CA MET A 445 15.50 -11.56 -0.55
C MET A 445 15.57 -10.05 -0.35
N ILE A 446 16.60 -9.43 -0.92
CA ILE A 446 16.80 -7.97 -0.93
C ILE A 446 16.84 -7.46 -2.37
N ILE A 447 16.12 -6.36 -2.59
CA ILE A 447 16.21 -5.52 -3.79
C ILE A 447 16.79 -4.16 -3.40
N ASP A 448 17.80 -3.69 -4.13
CA ASP A 448 18.36 -2.35 -4.02
C ASP A 448 17.36 -1.29 -4.49
N GLN A 449 17.18 -0.22 -3.72
CA GLN A 449 16.33 0.94 -4.08
C GLN A 449 16.97 1.89 -5.10
N GLY A 450 18.25 1.70 -5.45
CA GLY A 450 18.99 2.44 -6.47
C GLY A 450 19.77 3.61 -5.89
N TYR A 451 21.10 3.54 -5.96
CA TYR A 451 22.02 4.56 -5.44
C TYR A 451 21.85 5.90 -6.16
N GLU A 452 21.87 5.86 -7.50
CA GLU A 452 21.96 7.04 -8.33
C GLU A 452 20.74 7.96 -8.15
N THR A 453 19.53 7.40 -8.10
CA THR A 453 18.32 8.21 -7.84
C THR A 453 18.31 8.76 -6.41
N MET A 454 18.79 7.99 -5.43
CA MET A 454 18.84 8.42 -4.03
C MET A 454 19.83 9.58 -3.81
N GLU A 455 20.92 9.65 -4.60
CA GLU A 455 21.87 10.77 -4.59
C GLU A 455 21.21 12.09 -4.99
N GLY A 456 20.33 12.08 -5.99
CA GLY A 456 19.60 13.27 -6.42
C GLY A 456 18.46 13.67 -5.48
N ALA A 457 17.95 12.73 -4.68
CA ALA A 457 16.76 12.93 -3.87
C ALA A 457 17.09 13.57 -2.51
N SER A 458 16.13 14.28 -1.91
CA SER A 458 16.16 14.69 -0.49
C SER A 458 15.97 13.48 0.46
N GLY A 459 15.41 12.39 -0.08
CA GLY A 459 14.99 11.21 0.65
C GLY A 459 13.55 11.30 1.16
N ASP A 460 12.87 12.43 0.98
CA ASP A 460 11.48 12.69 1.39
C ASP A 460 10.75 13.63 0.41
N ASP A 461 11.23 13.66 -0.83
CA ASP A 461 10.64 14.40 -1.95
C ASP A 461 9.72 13.48 -2.80
N TRP A 462 9.39 13.93 -4.01
CA TRP A 462 8.45 13.27 -4.91
C TRP A 462 8.90 11.91 -5.45
N ILE A 463 10.19 11.56 -5.38
CA ILE A 463 10.68 10.25 -5.87
C ILE A 463 10.81 9.20 -4.76
N SER A 464 10.81 9.62 -3.49
CA SER A 464 11.07 8.73 -2.35
C SER A 464 10.16 7.49 -2.35
N VAL A 465 8.86 7.66 -2.56
CA VAL A 465 7.93 6.52 -2.60
C VAL A 465 8.12 5.63 -3.83
N ALA A 466 8.49 6.19 -4.98
CA ALA A 466 8.74 5.42 -6.19
C ALA A 466 9.98 4.51 -6.06
N GLN A 467 11.02 4.94 -5.34
CA GLN A 467 12.16 4.08 -4.98
C GLN A 467 11.72 2.83 -4.21
N SER A 468 10.82 3.01 -3.24
CA SER A 468 10.23 1.91 -2.49
C SER A 468 9.34 1.02 -3.37
N MET A 469 8.42 1.60 -4.15
CA MET A 469 7.47 0.86 -4.97
C MET A 469 8.15 0.06 -6.08
N ARG A 470 9.23 0.59 -6.69
CA ARG A 470 10.06 -0.16 -7.64
C ARG A 470 10.60 -1.45 -7.01
N ALA A 471 11.23 -1.32 -5.84
CA ALA A 471 11.86 -2.46 -5.17
C ALA A 471 10.82 -3.48 -4.67
N TYR A 472 9.67 -3.02 -4.17
CA TYR A 472 8.56 -3.89 -3.79
C TYR A 472 7.93 -4.63 -4.97
N LEU A 473 7.72 -3.92 -6.09
CA LEU A 473 7.23 -4.53 -7.33
C LEU A 473 8.19 -5.61 -7.81
N ARG A 474 9.49 -5.30 -7.83
CA ARG A 474 10.53 -6.25 -8.23
C ARG A 474 10.49 -7.52 -7.40
N PHE A 475 10.46 -7.39 -6.08
CA PHE A 475 10.36 -8.57 -5.21
C PHE A 475 9.06 -9.33 -5.45
N SER A 476 7.93 -8.64 -5.56
CA SER A 476 6.63 -9.30 -5.75
C SER A 476 6.58 -10.13 -7.04
N LEU A 477 7.28 -9.67 -8.08
CA LEU A 477 7.48 -10.41 -9.32
C LEU A 477 8.44 -11.59 -9.12
N LEU A 478 9.68 -11.32 -8.70
CA LEU A 478 10.73 -12.34 -8.70
C LEU A 478 10.59 -13.36 -7.56
N GLY A 479 10.29 -12.90 -6.34
CA GLY A 479 9.97 -13.77 -5.20
C GLY A 479 8.68 -14.57 -5.43
N GLY A 480 7.72 -13.99 -6.15
CA GLY A 480 6.53 -14.70 -6.62
C GLY A 480 6.88 -15.87 -7.55
N VAL A 481 7.72 -15.64 -8.55
CA VAL A 481 8.23 -16.72 -9.44
C VAL A 481 8.92 -17.82 -8.65
N ILE A 482 9.73 -17.48 -7.64
CA ILE A 482 10.38 -18.46 -6.77
C ILE A 482 9.34 -19.25 -5.96
N ALA A 483 8.35 -18.60 -5.35
CA ALA A 483 7.28 -19.29 -4.64
C ALA A 483 6.49 -20.24 -5.57
N GLN A 484 6.13 -19.78 -6.77
CA GLN A 484 5.46 -20.62 -7.77
C GLN A 484 6.33 -21.81 -8.19
N HIS A 485 7.65 -21.62 -8.31
CA HIS A 485 8.55 -22.71 -8.64
C HIS A 485 8.58 -23.78 -7.55
N ILE A 486 8.66 -23.38 -6.29
CA ILE A 486 8.59 -24.29 -5.14
C ILE A 486 7.26 -25.06 -5.13
N ARG A 487 6.14 -24.37 -5.43
CA ARG A 487 4.83 -25.00 -5.62
C ARG A 487 4.80 -26.01 -6.77
N ASN A 488 5.43 -25.69 -7.91
CA ASN A 488 5.55 -26.61 -9.05
C ASN A 488 6.36 -27.87 -8.70
N LEU A 489 7.37 -27.74 -7.84
CA LEU A 489 8.14 -28.86 -7.29
C LEU A 489 7.36 -29.67 -6.24
N GLY A 490 6.21 -29.19 -5.78
CA GLY A 490 5.27 -29.91 -4.93
C GLY A 490 5.34 -29.58 -3.45
N TYR A 491 6.06 -28.54 -3.07
CA TYR A 491 6.10 -27.98 -1.72
C TYR A 491 5.14 -26.81 -1.57
N LYS A 492 4.64 -26.54 -0.37
CA LYS A 492 3.86 -25.33 -0.12
C LYS A 492 4.79 -24.13 -0.10
N ALA A 493 4.38 -23.02 -0.68
CA ALA A 493 5.14 -21.79 -0.60
C ALA A 493 4.27 -20.54 -0.82
N LYS A 494 4.61 -19.47 -0.09
CA LYS A 494 3.97 -18.16 -0.19
C LYS A 494 5.02 -17.06 -0.27
N ALA A 495 4.84 -16.11 -1.20
CA ALA A 495 5.62 -14.89 -1.24
C ALA A 495 4.98 -13.81 -0.34
N HIS A 496 5.70 -13.32 0.66
CA HIS A 496 5.26 -12.25 1.56
C HIS A 496 5.79 -10.90 1.08
N THR A 497 4.90 -10.11 0.50
CA THR A 497 5.17 -8.82 -0.13
C THR A 497 4.72 -7.65 0.75
N VAL A 498 4.94 -6.41 0.28
CA VAL A 498 4.38 -5.21 0.92
C VAL A 498 2.85 -5.15 0.84
N MET A 499 2.26 -5.82 -0.15
CA MET A 499 0.81 -5.81 -0.36
C MET A 499 0.11 -6.92 0.42
N ASP A 500 0.76 -8.06 0.61
CA ASP A 500 0.28 -9.09 1.53
C ASP A 500 1.44 -9.91 2.10
N GLY A 501 1.50 -9.98 3.43
CA GLY A 501 2.52 -10.68 4.18
C GLY A 501 2.01 -11.08 5.57
N GLU A 502 2.57 -12.18 6.10
CA GLU A 502 2.17 -12.78 7.39
C GLU A 502 3.37 -12.96 8.33
N VAL A 503 4.55 -12.60 7.87
CA VAL A 503 5.81 -12.66 8.61
C VAL A 503 6.45 -11.29 8.73
N LEU A 504 7.15 -11.08 9.84
CA LEU A 504 8.06 -9.97 10.05
C LEU A 504 9.36 -10.27 9.30
N GLN A 505 9.68 -9.46 8.30
CA GLN A 505 10.87 -9.67 7.46
C GLN A 505 12.21 -9.35 8.16
N PRO A 506 12.34 -8.29 8.98
CA PRO A 506 13.61 -7.96 9.64
C PRO A 506 14.29 -9.13 10.37
N PRO A 507 13.62 -9.90 11.25
CA PRO A 507 14.29 -11.02 11.91
C PRO A 507 14.75 -12.11 10.94
N LEU A 508 14.03 -12.34 9.84
CA LEU A 508 14.41 -13.34 8.84
C LEU A 508 15.65 -12.90 8.03
N LEU A 509 15.83 -11.58 7.82
CA LEU A 509 17.08 -11.05 7.25
C LEU A 509 18.28 -11.25 8.20
N LEU A 510 18.08 -11.12 9.51
CA LEU A 510 19.11 -11.37 10.53
C LEU A 510 19.51 -12.85 10.54
N LEU A 511 18.52 -13.74 10.65
CA LEU A 511 18.74 -15.19 10.71
C LEU A 511 19.40 -15.74 9.45
N SER A 512 19.07 -15.19 8.29
CA SER A 512 19.66 -15.57 7.00
C SER A 512 21.02 -14.91 6.72
N GLY A 513 21.54 -14.10 7.65
CA GLY A 513 22.85 -13.46 7.53
C GLY A 513 22.95 -12.45 6.39
N LEU A 514 21.86 -11.72 6.13
CA LEU A 514 21.81 -10.66 5.10
C LEU A 514 22.07 -9.26 5.67
N GLY A 515 22.18 -9.11 6.98
CA GLY A 515 22.52 -7.84 7.61
C GLY A 515 22.52 -7.93 9.14
N GLU A 516 22.71 -6.77 9.77
CA GLU A 516 22.69 -6.60 11.22
C GLU A 516 21.68 -5.52 11.62
N VAL A 517 21.25 -5.53 12.89
CA VAL A 517 20.39 -4.47 13.46
C VAL A 517 21.13 -3.14 13.42
N SER A 518 20.47 -2.08 12.96
CA SER A 518 21.06 -0.74 12.82
C SER A 518 20.35 0.28 13.70
N ARG A 519 21.00 1.43 13.95
CA ARG A 519 20.41 2.56 14.69
C ARG A 519 19.11 3.09 14.06
N ILE A 520 18.91 2.91 12.75
CA ILE A 520 17.66 3.30 12.07
C ILE A 520 16.45 2.60 12.73
N GLY A 521 16.66 1.45 13.35
CA GLY A 521 15.67 0.69 14.10
C GLY A 521 15.15 -0.47 13.28
N GLU A 522 14.00 -0.31 12.64
CA GLU A 522 13.30 -1.38 11.91
C GLU A 522 13.92 -1.71 10.53
N VAL A 523 15.15 -1.25 10.28
CA VAL A 523 15.90 -1.52 9.05
C VAL A 523 17.15 -2.32 9.38
N ILE A 524 17.19 -3.55 8.87
CA ILE A 524 18.38 -4.39 8.89
C ILE A 524 19.33 -3.87 7.82
N LEU A 525 20.56 -3.54 8.22
CA LEU A 525 21.55 -2.93 7.33
C LEU A 525 22.42 -4.03 6.71
N ASN A 526 22.49 -4.02 5.38
CA ASN A 526 23.31 -4.94 4.62
C ASN A 526 24.75 -4.40 4.46
N PRO A 527 25.80 -5.24 4.58
CA PRO A 527 27.19 -4.77 4.50
C PRO A 527 27.60 -4.21 3.13
N TYR A 528 26.90 -4.55 2.05
CA TYR A 528 27.22 -4.12 0.68
C TYR A 528 26.26 -3.08 0.11
N LEU A 529 24.98 -3.15 0.47
CA LEU A 529 23.95 -2.22 0.00
C LEU A 529 23.64 -1.13 1.03
N GLY A 530 24.23 -1.22 2.23
CA GLY A 530 23.84 -0.39 3.36
C GLY A 530 22.36 -0.60 3.72
N PRO A 531 21.66 0.45 4.18
CA PRO A 531 20.22 0.38 4.42
C PRO A 531 19.39 0.63 3.15
N ARG A 532 19.99 0.76 1.96
CA ARG A 532 19.33 1.13 0.68
C ARG A 532 18.53 -0.02 0.06
N LEU A 533 17.72 -0.70 0.84
CA LEU A 533 17.07 -1.94 0.44
C LEU A 533 15.58 -1.95 0.71
N LYS A 534 14.86 -2.77 -0.05
CA LYS A 534 13.60 -3.38 0.39
C LYS A 534 13.78 -4.88 0.43
N SER A 535 13.16 -5.50 1.42
CA SER A 535 13.15 -6.94 1.55
C SER A 535 11.82 -7.53 1.14
N GLY A 536 11.87 -8.84 0.89
CA GLY A 536 10.71 -9.70 0.85
C GLY A 536 11.13 -11.12 1.19
N VAL A 537 10.15 -11.97 1.53
CA VAL A 537 10.41 -13.33 2.00
C VAL A 537 9.50 -14.31 1.28
N VAL A 538 10.05 -15.45 0.85
CA VAL A 538 9.24 -16.63 0.49
C VAL A 538 9.31 -17.62 1.63
N THR A 539 8.18 -18.01 2.22
CA THR A 539 8.14 -19.11 3.20
C THR A 539 7.73 -20.41 2.52
N THR A 540 8.21 -21.55 3.03
CA THR A 540 7.93 -22.87 2.46
C THR A 540 8.11 -24.01 3.47
N ASP A 541 7.60 -25.20 3.15
CA ASP A 541 7.92 -26.48 3.81
C ASP A 541 9.01 -27.29 3.05
N MET A 542 9.62 -26.71 2.00
CA MET A 542 10.71 -27.33 1.24
C MET A 542 12.00 -27.41 2.07
N PRO A 543 12.58 -28.61 2.30
CA PRO A 543 13.80 -28.74 3.09
C PRO A 543 14.97 -28.01 2.42
N MET A 544 15.65 -27.16 3.16
CA MET A 544 16.80 -26.40 2.67
C MET A 544 17.83 -26.15 3.77
N ALA A 545 19.11 -26.13 3.40
CA ALA A 545 20.19 -25.75 4.31
C ALA A 545 20.07 -24.25 4.63
N HIS A 546 20.45 -23.86 5.85
CA HIS A 546 20.36 -22.47 6.30
C HIS A 546 21.71 -21.78 6.25
N ASP A 547 21.66 -20.50 5.92
CA ASP A 547 22.74 -19.57 6.18
C ASP A 547 22.85 -19.28 7.68
N ARG A 548 23.97 -18.67 8.07
CA ARG A 548 24.21 -18.21 9.44
C ARG A 548 24.21 -16.69 9.51
N PRO A 549 23.78 -16.10 10.64
CA PRO A 549 23.94 -14.68 10.92
C PRO A 549 25.38 -14.19 10.69
N ILE A 550 25.52 -12.89 10.46
CA ILE A 550 26.81 -12.24 10.17
C ILE A 550 27.19 -11.27 11.27
N ASP A 551 28.49 -11.03 11.38
CA ASP A 551 29.09 -9.96 12.18
C ASP A 551 30.09 -9.21 11.30
N PHE A 552 29.73 -7.99 10.90
CA PHE A 552 30.60 -7.09 10.16
C PHE A 552 30.92 -5.83 10.97
N GLY A 553 30.78 -5.89 12.30
CA GLY A 553 31.12 -4.80 13.22
C GLY A 553 30.08 -3.68 13.27
N LEU A 554 28.86 -3.89 12.77
CA LEU A 554 27.87 -2.81 12.69
C LEU A 554 27.45 -2.28 14.06
N GLN A 555 27.30 -3.16 15.05
CA GLN A 555 26.86 -2.76 16.39
C GLN A 555 27.74 -1.66 16.96
N ASN A 556 29.06 -1.88 16.93
CA ASN A 556 30.06 -0.90 17.37
C ASN A 556 30.01 0.40 16.54
N PHE A 557 29.81 0.28 15.22
CA PHE A 557 29.73 1.46 14.35
C PHE A 557 28.51 2.32 14.67
N CYS A 558 27.33 1.70 14.78
CA CYS A 558 26.06 2.39 15.06
C CYS A 558 26.03 2.99 16.47
N GLU A 559 26.61 2.34 17.48
CA GLU A 559 26.77 2.91 18.83
C GLU A 559 27.48 4.27 18.80
N ASN A 560 28.38 4.47 17.85
CA ASN A 560 29.24 5.64 17.73
C ASN A 560 28.84 6.60 16.59
N CYS A 561 27.71 6.38 15.93
CA CYS A 561 27.25 7.19 14.80
C CYS A 561 25.77 7.54 14.92
N ASN A 562 25.47 8.84 14.95
CA ASN A 562 24.10 9.39 15.05
C ASN A 562 23.59 10.05 13.77
N LYS A 563 24.27 9.88 12.62
CA LYS A 563 23.90 10.58 11.38
C LYS A 563 22.46 10.31 10.93
N CYS A 564 21.97 9.07 11.02
CA CYS A 564 20.57 8.78 10.67
C CYS A 564 19.55 9.42 11.64
N ALA A 565 19.90 9.53 12.94
CA ALA A 565 19.08 10.21 13.93
C ALA A 565 19.02 11.72 13.66
N ARG A 566 20.20 12.34 13.44
CA ARG A 566 20.36 13.77 13.14
C ARG A 566 19.60 14.18 11.89
N GLU A 567 19.62 13.34 10.87
CA GLU A 567 19.00 13.66 9.58
C GLU A 567 17.52 13.26 9.50
N CYS A 568 16.93 12.70 10.56
CA CYS A 568 15.53 12.27 10.57
C CYS A 568 14.58 13.48 10.66
N PRO A 569 13.75 13.78 9.64
CA PRO A 569 12.91 14.98 9.65
C PRO A 569 11.85 14.98 10.76
N SER A 570 11.41 13.80 11.21
CA SER A 570 10.40 13.66 12.26
C SER A 570 10.99 13.44 13.66
N GLY A 571 12.32 13.36 13.79
CA GLY A 571 12.98 13.04 15.07
C GLY A 571 12.59 11.66 15.63
N ALA A 572 12.26 10.69 14.77
CA ALA A 572 11.76 9.37 15.19
C ALA A 572 12.88 8.37 15.56
N ILE A 573 14.13 8.63 15.17
CA ILE A 573 15.25 7.72 15.38
C ILE A 573 16.00 8.13 16.66
N THR A 574 16.26 7.16 17.54
CA THR A 574 16.95 7.38 18.80
C THR A 574 18.45 7.63 18.62
N ALA A 575 18.98 8.64 19.32
CA ALA A 575 20.40 8.88 19.54
C ALA A 575 20.95 8.06 20.73
N GLY A 576 20.08 7.42 21.51
CA GLY A 576 20.40 6.66 22.71
C GLY A 576 20.92 5.23 22.49
N PRO A 577 20.97 4.41 23.56
CA PRO A 577 21.47 3.03 23.52
C PRO A 577 20.48 2.05 22.87
N LYS A 578 20.94 0.81 22.62
CA LYS A 578 20.05 -0.33 22.36
C LYS A 578 19.35 -0.75 23.65
N LEU A 579 18.09 -1.13 23.54
CA LEU A 579 17.27 -1.56 24.67
C LEU A 579 16.36 -2.73 24.24
N MET A 580 15.79 -3.44 25.21
CA MET A 580 14.91 -4.58 24.98
C MET A 580 13.49 -4.16 24.61
N PHE A 581 12.97 -4.68 23.51
CA PHE A 581 11.60 -4.51 23.04
C PHE A 581 11.03 -5.87 22.61
N ASN A 582 9.90 -6.29 23.20
CA ASN A 582 9.21 -7.54 22.86
C ASN A 582 10.13 -8.78 22.82
N GLY A 583 11.08 -8.88 23.73
CA GLY A 583 11.99 -10.03 23.84
C GLY A 583 13.26 -9.93 22.97
N TYR A 584 13.51 -8.83 22.26
CA TYR A 584 14.74 -8.65 21.48
C TYR A 584 15.37 -7.27 21.66
N GLU A 585 16.68 -7.19 21.48
CA GLU A 585 17.48 -5.98 21.61
C GLU A 585 17.47 -5.15 20.31
N ILE A 586 17.18 -3.85 20.41
CA ILE A 586 17.07 -2.96 19.24
C ILE A 586 17.28 -1.47 19.60
N TRP A 587 17.71 -0.65 18.64
CA TRP A 587 17.47 0.80 18.68
C TRP A 587 16.05 1.10 18.23
N LYS A 588 15.07 1.00 19.13
CA LYS A 588 13.66 1.16 18.75
C LYS A 588 13.37 2.61 18.36
N SER A 589 12.90 2.82 17.14
CA SER A 589 12.39 4.10 16.64
C SER A 589 10.95 4.35 17.09
N ASP A 590 10.55 5.63 17.17
CA ASP A 590 9.15 6.04 17.31
C ASP A 590 8.42 5.81 15.98
N SER A 591 7.86 4.61 15.81
CA SER A 591 7.18 4.21 14.58
C SER A 591 5.92 5.04 14.31
N GLN A 592 5.28 5.64 15.35
CA GLN A 592 4.14 6.54 15.16
C GLN A 592 4.60 7.84 14.49
N LYS A 593 5.64 8.52 15.01
CA LYS A 593 6.22 9.73 14.40
C LYS A 593 6.68 9.47 12.97
N CYS A 594 7.35 8.34 12.73
CA CYS A 594 7.83 7.98 11.38
C CYS A 594 6.67 7.76 10.41
N ALA A 595 5.65 6.98 10.79
CA ALA A 595 4.49 6.71 9.94
C ALA A 595 3.68 7.99 9.66
N THR A 596 3.41 8.81 10.68
CA THR A 596 2.73 10.10 10.53
C THR A 596 3.45 10.95 9.48
N TYR A 597 4.75 11.19 9.64
CA TYR A 597 5.51 12.02 8.70
C TYR A 597 5.50 11.46 7.27
N ARG A 598 5.68 10.14 7.12
CA ARG A 598 5.66 9.48 5.81
C ARG A 598 4.31 9.64 5.11
N ILE A 599 3.22 9.59 5.86
CA ILE A 599 1.86 9.68 5.31
C ILE A 599 1.48 11.13 4.99
N THR A 600 1.86 12.09 5.82
CA THR A 600 1.31 13.46 5.77
C THR A 600 2.25 14.52 5.20
N THR A 601 3.49 14.17 4.83
CA THR A 601 4.46 15.14 4.30
C THR A 601 3.92 15.90 3.06
N PRO A 602 3.79 17.24 3.10
CA PRO A 602 3.23 18.00 1.99
C PRO A 602 4.23 18.19 0.85
N GLY A 603 5.53 18.41 1.17
CA GLY A 603 6.59 18.72 0.20
C GLY A 603 7.20 17.53 -0.55
N GLY A 604 6.55 16.36 -0.48
CA GLY A 604 6.99 15.13 -1.15
C GLY A 604 6.01 13.98 -0.98
N ALA A 605 6.49 12.75 -1.17
CA ALA A 605 5.68 11.54 -1.01
C ALA A 605 6.48 10.44 -0.28
N MET A 606 6.08 10.14 0.95
CA MET A 606 6.79 9.26 1.90
C MET A 606 8.18 9.80 2.29
N CYS A 607 8.95 8.97 2.99
CA CYS A 607 10.30 9.28 3.43
C CYS A 607 11.13 7.99 3.52
N GLY A 608 12.40 8.11 3.12
CA GLY A 608 13.49 7.16 3.23
C GLY A 608 14.83 7.84 3.50
N ARG A 609 14.82 9.07 4.04
CA ARG A 609 16.02 9.91 4.24
C ARG A 609 17.08 9.25 5.11
N CYS A 610 16.70 8.48 6.11
CA CYS A 610 17.63 7.72 6.95
C CYS A 610 18.49 6.72 6.14
N MET A 611 17.98 6.20 5.02
CA MET A 611 18.76 5.33 4.14
C MET A 611 19.78 6.14 3.32
N LYS A 612 19.35 7.29 2.81
CA LYS A 612 20.19 8.20 2.01
C LYS A 612 21.41 8.67 2.78
N THR A 613 21.23 9.10 4.02
CA THR A 613 22.29 9.77 4.81
C THR A 613 23.18 8.80 5.56
N CYS A 614 22.88 7.50 5.56
CA CYS A 614 23.71 6.51 6.25
C CYS A 614 25.10 6.42 5.60
N PRO A 615 26.21 6.45 6.36
CA PRO A 615 27.56 6.29 5.81
C PRO A 615 27.83 4.95 5.12
N TRP A 616 26.96 3.95 5.28
CA TRP A 616 27.06 2.67 4.56
C TRP A 616 26.42 2.71 3.16
N ASN A 617 25.71 3.79 2.82
CA ASN A 617 25.16 4.04 1.50
C ASN A 617 26.25 4.60 0.56
N LEU A 618 27.20 3.75 0.16
CA LEU A 618 28.35 4.14 -0.67
C LEU A 618 28.39 3.34 -1.98
N GLU A 619 28.99 3.93 -3.00
CA GLU A 619 29.33 3.23 -4.24
C GLU A 619 30.74 3.63 -4.74
N GLY A 620 31.55 2.63 -5.11
CA GLY A 620 32.80 2.81 -5.85
C GLY A 620 34.03 2.32 -5.08
N LEU A 621 34.91 1.57 -5.77
CA LEU A 621 35.94 0.75 -5.13
C LEU A 621 36.84 1.52 -4.15
N PHE A 622 37.29 2.72 -4.53
CA PHE A 622 38.25 3.49 -3.74
C PHE A 622 37.63 4.21 -2.54
N ALA A 623 36.33 4.50 -2.58
CA ALA A 623 35.62 5.08 -1.45
C ALA A 623 35.09 3.97 -0.52
N GLU A 624 34.60 2.88 -1.10
CA GLU A 624 33.84 1.83 -0.43
C GLU A 624 34.74 0.84 0.33
N ALA A 625 35.79 0.31 -0.30
CA ALA A 625 36.56 -0.78 0.29
C ALA A 625 37.39 -0.35 1.53
N PRO A 626 38.14 0.76 1.51
CA PRO A 626 38.88 1.22 2.69
C PRO A 626 37.94 1.65 3.82
N PHE A 627 36.85 2.34 3.49
CA PHE A 627 35.84 2.77 4.47
C PHE A 627 35.22 1.56 5.17
N ARG A 628 34.70 0.58 4.42
CA ARG A 628 34.07 -0.61 5.01
C ARG A 628 35.04 -1.42 5.83
N TRP A 629 36.28 -1.58 5.36
CA TRP A 629 37.29 -2.29 6.14
C TRP A 629 37.55 -1.59 7.48
N ALA A 630 37.74 -0.28 7.49
CA ALA A 630 37.94 0.48 8.72
C ALA A 630 36.69 0.45 9.63
N ALA A 631 35.50 0.66 9.07
CA ALA A 631 34.24 0.64 9.79
C ALA A 631 33.94 -0.73 10.44
N SER A 632 34.31 -1.83 9.77
CA SER A 632 34.10 -3.19 10.28
C SER A 632 35.18 -3.66 11.25
N ASN A 633 36.42 -3.17 11.15
CA ASN A 633 37.56 -3.72 11.89
C ASN A 633 38.15 -2.77 12.93
N ILE A 634 37.82 -1.47 12.89
CA ILE A 634 38.36 -0.45 13.79
C ILE A 634 37.20 0.31 14.44
N PRO A 635 36.58 -0.25 15.51
CA PRO A 635 35.45 0.37 16.21
C PRO A 635 35.68 1.84 16.59
N SER A 636 36.88 2.16 17.10
CA SER A 636 37.24 3.52 17.51
C SER A 636 37.31 4.54 16.35
N ALA A 637 37.30 4.09 15.10
CA ALA A 637 37.29 4.96 13.94
C ALA A 637 35.87 5.47 13.59
N ALA A 638 34.79 4.88 14.12
CA ALA A 638 33.43 5.21 13.71
C ALA A 638 33.05 6.70 13.84
N PRO A 639 33.34 7.43 14.94
CA PRO A 639 33.04 8.87 15.03
C PRO A 639 33.82 9.69 13.99
N PHE A 640 35.08 9.33 13.76
CA PHE A 640 35.92 9.99 12.77
C PHE A 640 35.43 9.71 11.34
N LEU A 641 35.06 8.47 11.04
CA LEU A 641 34.52 8.06 9.75
C LEU A 641 33.19 8.75 9.45
N ALA A 642 32.30 8.87 10.44
CA ALA A 642 31.05 9.63 10.31
C ALA A 642 31.31 11.12 10.03
N LYS A 643 32.28 11.73 10.73
CA LYS A 643 32.69 13.11 10.47
C LYS A 643 33.34 13.30 9.10
N LEU A 644 34.18 12.35 8.67
CA LEU A 644 34.77 12.34 7.34
C LEU A 644 33.70 12.24 6.25
N ASP A 645 32.71 11.37 6.45
CA ASP A 645 31.55 11.20 5.56
C ASP A 645 30.75 12.51 5.39
N ASP A 646 30.56 13.26 6.49
CA ASP A 646 30.00 14.62 6.44
C ASP A 646 30.91 15.62 5.70
N MET A 647 32.22 15.59 5.95
CA MET A 647 33.19 16.50 5.31
C MET A 647 33.24 16.33 3.79
N VAL A 648 33.12 15.10 3.28
CA VAL A 648 33.10 14.82 1.83
C VAL A 648 31.72 15.06 1.20
N GLY A 649 30.70 15.36 2.01
CA GLY A 649 29.35 15.72 1.55
C GLY A 649 28.47 14.53 1.18
N ASN A 650 28.81 13.31 1.61
CA ASN A 650 27.98 12.13 1.35
C ASN A 650 26.62 12.25 2.05
N GLY A 651 25.56 11.94 1.32
CA GLY A 651 24.17 12.14 1.76
C GLY A 651 23.62 13.54 1.51
N GLY A 652 24.38 14.45 0.89
CA GLY A 652 23.87 15.72 0.35
C GLY A 652 23.07 15.54 -0.95
N LEU A 653 22.65 16.64 -1.57
CA LEU A 653 21.92 16.63 -2.84
C LEU A 653 22.87 16.63 -4.04
N ASN A 654 22.56 15.83 -5.06
CA ASN A 654 23.23 15.86 -6.36
C ASN A 654 22.23 16.11 -7.50
N ASP A 655 22.08 17.37 -7.92
CA ASP A 655 21.09 17.75 -8.94
C ASP A 655 21.33 17.11 -10.31
N VAL A 656 22.54 16.65 -10.63
CA VAL A 656 22.82 15.89 -11.86
C VAL A 656 22.01 14.58 -11.90
N LYS A 657 21.69 14.04 -10.74
CA LYS A 657 20.93 12.79 -10.58
C LYS A 657 19.42 12.99 -10.42
N LYS A 658 18.94 14.24 -10.31
CA LYS A 658 17.51 14.55 -10.31
C LYS A 658 16.96 14.43 -11.73
N TRP A 659 16.11 13.43 -11.97
CA TRP A 659 15.54 13.16 -13.30
C TRP A 659 14.01 13.21 -13.35
N TRP A 660 13.35 13.24 -12.20
CA TRP A 660 11.89 13.23 -12.08
C TRP A 660 11.31 14.64 -12.05
N TRP A 661 10.02 14.72 -12.39
CA TRP A 661 9.21 15.92 -12.26
C TRP A 661 8.56 15.98 -10.88
N ASP A 662 8.51 17.18 -10.30
CA ASP A 662 7.90 17.43 -9.00
C ASP A 662 6.40 17.72 -9.18
N ILE A 663 5.69 16.69 -9.65
CA ILE A 663 4.24 16.72 -9.89
C ILE A 663 3.48 15.91 -8.84
N GLU A 664 2.34 16.43 -8.42
CA GLU A 664 1.47 15.82 -7.42
C GLU A 664 0.05 15.61 -7.96
N LEU A 665 -0.64 14.61 -7.41
CA LEU A 665 -2.02 14.29 -7.74
C LEU A 665 -2.97 15.37 -7.20
N GLU A 666 -3.90 15.82 -8.05
CA GLU A 666 -4.96 16.78 -7.71
C GLU A 666 -6.34 16.08 -7.65
N ASP A 667 -7.34 16.76 -7.09
CA ASP A 667 -8.69 16.18 -6.87
C ASP A 667 -9.40 15.75 -8.17
N ASP A 668 -9.10 16.42 -9.29
CA ASP A 668 -9.61 16.05 -10.62
C ASP A 668 -8.92 14.81 -11.22
N GLY A 669 -7.96 14.23 -10.50
CA GLY A 669 -7.21 13.05 -10.87
C GLY A 669 -6.00 13.30 -11.77
N SER A 670 -5.74 14.53 -12.20
CA SER A 670 -4.53 14.85 -12.97
C SER A 670 -3.32 15.10 -12.07
N TYR A 671 -2.14 15.14 -12.67
CA TYR A 671 -0.90 15.49 -11.98
C TYR A 671 -0.42 16.88 -12.39
N ARG A 672 -0.07 17.73 -11.43
CA ARG A 672 0.37 19.11 -11.65
C ARG A 672 1.61 19.45 -10.82
N PRO A 673 2.42 20.45 -11.21
CA PRO A 673 3.51 20.92 -10.37
C PRO A 673 3.05 21.20 -8.95
N SER A 674 3.81 20.75 -7.96
CA SER A 674 3.36 20.87 -6.57
C SER A 674 3.16 22.33 -6.15
N LYS A 675 2.07 22.58 -5.42
CA LYS A 675 1.77 23.89 -4.81
C LYS A 675 2.51 24.11 -3.50
N HIS A 676 3.04 23.03 -2.91
CA HIS A 676 3.76 23.07 -1.65
C HIS A 676 5.27 23.28 -1.85
N PRO A 677 5.98 23.91 -0.90
CA PRO A 677 7.43 23.94 -0.91
C PRO A 677 8.02 22.53 -1.00
N LEU A 678 8.91 22.33 -1.97
CA LEU A 678 9.56 21.03 -2.20
C LEU A 678 10.52 20.71 -1.06
N ASN A 679 10.47 19.47 -0.55
CA ASN A 679 11.50 18.98 0.36
C ASN A 679 12.84 18.89 -0.39
N ARG A 680 13.78 19.75 -0.01
CA ARG A 680 15.16 19.77 -0.53
C ARG A 680 16.12 19.97 0.64
N ARG A 681 16.39 18.89 1.38
CA ARG A 681 17.16 18.93 2.63
C ARG A 681 18.61 18.55 2.37
N ASP A 682 19.53 19.49 2.58
CA ASP A 682 20.96 19.19 2.68
C ASP A 682 21.32 18.65 4.07
N LEU A 683 22.60 18.33 4.31
CA LEU A 683 23.10 17.80 5.59
C LEU A 683 23.00 18.82 6.73
N GLN A 684 22.50 18.38 7.88
CA GLN A 684 22.41 19.21 9.10
C GLN A 684 23.67 19.05 9.96
N ARG A 685 24.81 19.54 9.47
CA ARG A 685 26.13 19.29 10.09
C ARG A 685 26.30 19.93 11.48
N ASP A 686 25.56 20.98 11.76
CA ASP A 686 25.65 21.75 13.00
C ASP A 686 24.60 21.32 14.05
N LEU A 687 23.71 20.38 13.71
CA LEU A 687 22.71 19.85 14.64
C LEU A 687 23.37 18.82 15.56
N ASP A 688 23.48 19.17 16.84
CA ASP A 688 23.86 18.25 17.91
C ASP A 688 22.61 17.64 18.53
N LEU A 689 22.61 16.32 18.72
CA LEU A 689 21.47 15.59 19.28
C LEU A 689 21.85 15.05 20.65
N ASP A 690 21.19 15.56 21.68
CA ASP A 690 21.21 14.93 23.00
C ASP A 690 20.10 13.88 23.09
N TYR A 691 20.44 12.71 23.64
CA TYR A 691 19.48 11.64 23.88
C TYR A 691 18.50 12.02 25.00
N GLU A 692 18.96 12.73 26.03
CA GLU A 692 18.11 13.09 27.18
C GLU A 692 16.97 14.06 26.79
N ASP A 693 17.16 14.82 25.70
CA ASP A 693 16.15 15.72 25.15
C ASP A 693 15.11 15.02 24.24
N GLN A 694 15.29 13.73 23.94
CA GLN A 694 14.41 13.00 23.03
C GLN A 694 13.21 12.36 23.75
N THR A 695 12.01 12.87 23.51
CA THR A 695 10.76 12.17 23.86
C THR A 695 10.33 11.23 22.72
N LEU A 696 10.44 9.92 22.95
CA LEU A 696 10.08 8.86 22.00
C LEU A 696 8.99 7.96 22.58
N ALA A 697 8.12 7.43 21.72
CA ALA A 697 7.08 6.48 22.08
C ALA A 697 7.27 5.12 21.38
N VAL A 698 6.95 4.03 22.07
CA VAL A 698 6.96 2.67 21.52
C VAL A 698 5.70 1.89 21.90
N TYR A 699 5.34 0.90 21.08
CA TYR A 699 4.09 0.16 21.23
C TYR A 699 4.38 -1.35 21.33
N PRO A 700 4.79 -1.84 22.52
CA PRO A 700 5.03 -3.26 22.75
C PRO A 700 3.72 -4.07 22.70
N ALA A 701 3.84 -5.39 22.80
CA ALA A 701 2.69 -6.29 22.70
C ALA A 701 1.49 -5.95 23.64
N PRO A 702 1.68 -5.47 24.88
CA PRO A 702 0.57 -5.03 25.73
C PRO A 702 -0.18 -3.78 25.23
N LEU A 703 0.45 -2.98 24.36
CA LEU A 703 -0.16 -1.78 23.73
C LEU A 703 -0.57 -2.04 22.26
N ALA A 704 -0.51 -3.29 21.80
CA ALA A 704 -0.93 -3.66 20.47
C ALA A 704 -2.47 -3.63 20.36
N PRO A 705 -3.03 -3.31 19.17
CA PRO A 705 -4.47 -3.33 18.96
C PRO A 705 -5.04 -4.75 19.00
N HIS A 706 -6.35 -4.86 19.15
CA HIS A 706 -7.08 -6.10 18.89
C HIS A 706 -6.87 -6.58 17.43
N PRO A 707 -7.12 -7.85 17.09
CA PRO A 707 -6.77 -8.39 15.77
C PRO A 707 -7.76 -8.02 14.66
N TRP A 708 -8.98 -7.60 15.01
CA TRP A 708 -10.07 -7.39 14.06
C TRP A 708 -9.96 -6.08 13.26
N PRO A 709 -10.54 -6.00 12.05
CA PRO A 709 -10.53 -4.80 11.20
C PRO A 709 -11.52 -3.74 11.71
N TYR A 710 -11.20 -3.15 12.86
CA TYR A 710 -11.95 -2.09 13.52
C TYR A 710 -11.00 -1.03 14.11
N PRO A 711 -11.44 0.22 14.32
CA PRO A 711 -10.61 1.26 14.94
C PRO A 711 -10.15 0.92 16.37
N PHE A 712 -8.90 1.28 16.68
CA PHE A 712 -8.29 1.15 18.01
C PHE A 712 -7.30 2.31 18.24
N PRO A 713 -7.78 3.47 18.76
CA PRO A 713 -6.97 4.67 18.97
C PRO A 713 -5.65 4.38 19.71
N MET A 714 -4.56 5.06 19.31
CA MET A 714 -3.27 4.89 19.97
C MET A 714 -3.18 5.74 21.24
N ASP A 715 -2.69 5.16 22.34
CA ASP A 715 -2.31 5.89 23.55
C ASP A 715 -0.83 6.27 23.47
N ARG A 716 -0.55 7.55 23.18
CA ARG A 716 0.82 8.04 23.02
C ARG A 716 1.57 8.14 24.35
N GLU A 717 0.91 8.57 25.42
CA GLU A 717 1.52 8.70 26.75
C GLU A 717 1.92 7.33 27.31
N ALA A 718 1.06 6.33 27.16
CA ALA A 718 1.43 4.95 27.48
C ALA A 718 2.62 4.47 26.64
N GLY A 719 2.71 4.90 25.38
CA GLY A 719 3.85 4.60 24.51
C GLY A 719 5.16 5.27 24.94
N ILE A 720 5.10 6.50 25.47
CA ILE A 720 6.26 7.22 26.03
C ILE A 720 6.72 6.52 27.31
N ALA A 721 5.80 6.25 28.23
CA ALA A 721 6.10 5.52 29.46
C ALA A 721 6.68 4.12 29.16
N ALA A 722 6.18 3.44 28.12
CA ALA A 722 6.72 2.16 27.67
C ALA A 722 8.15 2.28 27.13
N TYR A 723 8.52 3.40 26.48
CA TYR A 723 9.90 3.64 26.02
C TYR A 723 10.84 3.87 27.19
N GLU A 724 10.44 4.71 28.14
CA GLU A 724 11.20 5.01 29.37
C GLU A 724 11.41 3.76 30.24
N ALA A 725 10.47 2.81 30.20
CA ALA A 725 10.55 1.54 30.92
C ALA A 725 11.45 0.49 30.23
N MET A 726 11.94 0.73 29.01
CA MET A 726 12.82 -0.22 28.31
C MET A 726 14.18 -0.32 29.01
N ILE A 727 14.71 -1.54 29.12
CA ILE A 727 15.95 -1.83 29.83
C ILE A 727 17.03 -2.44 28.92
N PRO A 728 18.32 -2.34 29.27
CA PRO A 728 19.40 -3.02 28.54
C PRO A 728 19.26 -4.55 28.57
N ALA A 729 19.83 -5.22 27.56
CA ALA A 729 19.78 -6.68 27.45
C ALA A 729 20.41 -7.42 28.66
N ASP A 730 21.51 -6.90 29.20
CA ASP A 730 22.19 -7.48 30.37
C ASP A 730 21.30 -7.46 31.62
N GLU A 731 20.57 -6.35 31.82
CA GLU A 731 19.63 -6.22 32.93
C GLU A 731 18.44 -7.16 32.77
N TYR A 732 17.89 -7.24 31.55
CA TYR A 732 16.80 -8.16 31.20
C TYR A 732 17.17 -9.61 31.49
N ARG A 733 18.35 -10.07 31.05
CA ARG A 733 18.86 -11.42 31.35
C ARG A 733 19.06 -11.64 32.85
N GLY A 734 19.61 -10.64 33.55
CA GLY A 734 19.81 -10.70 34.99
C GLY A 734 18.50 -10.84 35.76
N ARG A 735 17.44 -10.11 35.36
CA ARG A 735 16.10 -10.20 35.95
C ARG A 735 15.45 -11.55 35.68
N LEU A 736 15.51 -12.07 34.45
CA LEU A 736 15.00 -13.41 34.11
C LEU A 736 15.68 -14.50 34.93
N ALA A 737 17.01 -14.42 35.08
CA ALA A 737 17.77 -15.39 35.88
C ALA A 737 17.36 -15.41 37.37
N ARG A 738 16.77 -14.31 37.88
CA ARG A 738 16.19 -14.21 39.23
C ARG A 738 14.72 -14.60 39.29
N GLY A 739 14.10 -14.99 38.18
CA GLY A 739 12.69 -15.36 38.09
C GLY A 739 11.72 -14.17 37.96
N ASP A 740 12.23 -12.95 37.77
CA ASP A 740 11.40 -11.79 37.47
C ASP A 740 10.90 -11.87 36.03
N GLN A 741 9.58 -11.86 35.83
CA GLN A 741 8.93 -11.86 34.51
C GLN A 741 8.16 -10.57 34.22
N SER A 742 8.24 -9.55 35.09
CA SER A 742 7.42 -8.34 34.96
C SER A 742 7.71 -7.53 33.70
N MET A 743 8.91 -7.70 33.13
CA MET A 743 9.35 -7.04 31.89
C MET A 743 9.09 -7.88 30.62
N VAL A 744 8.54 -9.09 30.75
CA VAL A 744 8.21 -9.93 29.59
C VAL A 744 6.89 -9.46 28.99
N HIS A 745 6.97 -8.88 27.80
CA HIS A 745 5.80 -8.47 27.05
C HIS A 745 5.03 -9.69 26.54
N ARG A 746 3.70 -9.70 26.75
CA ARG A 746 2.77 -10.68 26.19
C ARG A 746 1.66 -9.95 25.46
N TYR A 747 1.21 -10.52 24.36
CA TYR A 747 -0.02 -10.09 23.71
C TYR A 747 -1.18 -10.89 24.29
N VAL A 748 -2.23 -10.19 24.70
CA VAL A 748 -3.44 -10.79 25.24
C VAL A 748 -4.64 -10.08 24.59
N ASN A 749 -5.65 -10.86 24.21
CA ASN A 749 -6.88 -10.33 23.62
C ASN A 749 -8.08 -10.91 24.37
N ASP A 750 -8.44 -10.26 25.48
CA ASP A 750 -9.49 -10.72 26.39
C ASP A 750 -10.89 -10.15 26.06
N GLY A 751 -10.98 -9.29 25.04
CA GLY A 751 -12.23 -8.63 24.64
C GLY A 751 -13.04 -9.44 23.63
N ASP A 752 -14.35 -9.18 23.57
CA ASP A 752 -15.20 -9.65 22.48
C ASP A 752 -14.86 -8.96 21.16
N ALA A 753 -15.05 -9.66 20.04
CA ALA A 753 -14.89 -9.08 18.73
C ALA A 753 -15.89 -7.90 18.53
N PRO A 754 -15.43 -6.70 18.12
CA PRO A 754 -16.28 -5.54 17.87
C PRO A 754 -17.06 -5.66 16.55
N VAL A 755 -16.69 -6.63 15.72
CA VAL A 755 -17.28 -6.90 14.41
C VAL A 755 -17.64 -8.37 14.28
N ILE A 756 -18.65 -8.65 13.45
CA ILE A 756 -19.01 -9.98 12.99
C ILE A 756 -18.67 -10.11 11.51
N ARG A 757 -18.21 -11.30 11.12
CA ARG A 757 -17.88 -11.61 9.74
C ARG A 757 -19.08 -12.26 9.07
N VAL A 758 -19.50 -11.71 7.94
CA VAL A 758 -20.69 -12.14 7.21
C VAL A 758 -20.40 -12.29 5.72
N GLU A 759 -21.28 -12.99 5.02
CA GLU A 759 -21.28 -13.08 3.56
C GLU A 759 -22.42 -12.24 2.99
N VAL A 760 -22.15 -11.54 1.88
CA VAL A 760 -23.17 -10.89 1.07
C VAL A 760 -23.99 -11.97 0.37
N SER A 761 -25.13 -12.34 0.93
CA SER A 761 -26.03 -13.35 0.37
C SER A 761 -26.88 -12.81 -0.79
N LYS A 762 -27.03 -11.49 -0.89
CA LYS A 762 -27.67 -10.82 -2.03
C LYS A 762 -27.05 -9.45 -2.26
N ALA A 763 -26.79 -9.11 -3.53
CA ALA A 763 -26.43 -7.76 -3.96
C ALA A 763 -27.30 -7.36 -5.16
N GLU A 764 -28.31 -6.54 -4.92
CA GLU A 764 -29.33 -6.19 -5.91
C GLU A 764 -29.24 -4.70 -6.26
N LYS A 765 -29.00 -4.39 -7.54
CA LYS A 765 -29.12 -3.03 -8.06
C LYS A 765 -30.59 -2.71 -8.27
N MET A 766 -31.17 -1.92 -7.38
CA MET A 766 -32.60 -1.57 -7.44
C MET A 766 -32.84 -0.44 -8.45
N THR A 767 -31.94 0.54 -8.48
CA THR A 767 -31.97 1.67 -9.41
C THR A 767 -30.56 1.99 -9.91
N GLY A 768 -30.40 3.06 -10.68
CA GLY A 768 -29.08 3.56 -11.10
C GLY A 768 -28.16 3.94 -9.92
N ASP A 769 -28.74 4.34 -8.79
CA ASP A 769 -28.01 4.87 -7.62
C ASP A 769 -28.30 4.13 -6.31
N VAL A 770 -29.30 3.24 -6.25
CA VAL A 770 -29.65 2.50 -5.03
C VAL A 770 -29.39 1.01 -5.21
N ALA A 771 -28.68 0.42 -4.25
CA ALA A 771 -28.47 -1.02 -4.15
C ALA A 771 -28.96 -1.55 -2.80
N LYS A 772 -29.55 -2.75 -2.80
CA LYS A 772 -29.95 -3.50 -1.62
C LYS A 772 -28.96 -4.64 -1.39
N TYR A 773 -28.55 -4.81 -0.15
CA TYR A 773 -27.66 -5.89 0.26
C TYR A 773 -28.28 -6.71 1.37
N GLU A 774 -28.17 -8.03 1.26
CA GLU A 774 -28.48 -8.98 2.34
C GLU A 774 -27.19 -9.64 2.83
N PHE A 775 -27.11 -9.85 4.14
CA PHE A 775 -25.97 -10.47 4.80
C PHE A 775 -26.41 -11.68 5.61
N SER A 776 -25.63 -12.75 5.56
CA SER A 776 -25.87 -13.97 6.35
C SER A 776 -24.60 -14.42 7.08
N ALA A 777 -24.77 -15.19 8.16
CA ALA A 777 -23.64 -15.79 8.86
C ALA A 777 -22.92 -16.80 7.96
N LEU A 778 -21.58 -16.87 8.07
CA LEU A 778 -20.76 -17.76 7.24
C LEU A 778 -21.06 -19.26 7.43
N ASP A 779 -21.60 -19.63 8.59
CA ASP A 779 -21.96 -21.00 8.97
C ASP A 779 -23.47 -21.28 8.87
N GLY A 780 -24.25 -20.29 8.41
CA GLY A 780 -25.71 -20.37 8.31
C GLY A 780 -26.46 -20.27 9.64
N SER A 781 -25.78 -19.92 10.74
CA SER A 781 -26.43 -19.68 12.03
C SER A 781 -27.21 -18.35 12.07
N ASP A 782 -28.09 -18.20 13.06
CA ASP A 782 -28.81 -16.95 13.29
C ASP A 782 -27.85 -15.82 13.69
N LEU A 783 -27.99 -14.68 13.01
CA LEU A 783 -27.33 -13.44 13.39
C LEU A 783 -27.84 -12.91 14.76
N PRO A 784 -27.09 -12.01 15.43
CA PRO A 784 -27.53 -11.39 16.68
C PRO A 784 -28.92 -10.74 16.58
N GLN A 785 -29.64 -10.65 17.70
CA GLN A 785 -30.92 -9.93 17.74
C GLN A 785 -30.70 -8.43 17.57
N TRP A 786 -31.69 -7.75 16.98
CA TRP A 786 -31.70 -6.30 16.81
C TRP A 786 -33.12 -5.75 16.91
N THR A 787 -33.25 -4.44 17.10
CA THR A 787 -34.53 -3.74 17.20
C THR A 787 -34.69 -2.75 16.05
N ALA A 788 -35.93 -2.52 15.61
CA ALA A 788 -36.22 -1.57 14.54
C ALA A 788 -35.62 -0.18 14.84
N GLY A 789 -35.07 0.46 13.81
CA GLY A 789 -34.29 1.70 13.94
C GLY A 789 -32.77 1.48 14.10
N ALA A 790 -32.31 0.24 14.27
CA ALA A 790 -30.88 -0.03 14.33
C ALA A 790 -30.18 0.17 12.97
N HIS A 791 -28.87 0.43 13.05
CA HIS A 791 -27.95 0.46 11.91
C HIS A 791 -26.81 -0.53 12.11
N LEU A 792 -26.11 -0.81 11.01
CA LEU A 792 -24.85 -1.56 10.99
C LEU A 792 -23.72 -0.66 10.54
N ASP A 793 -22.54 -0.84 11.14
CA ASP A 793 -21.32 -0.31 10.55
C ASP A 793 -20.74 -1.29 9.56
N ILE A 794 -20.61 -0.88 8.31
CA ILE A 794 -20.00 -1.70 7.27
C ILE A 794 -18.55 -1.27 7.13
N VAL A 795 -17.64 -2.22 7.33
CA VAL A 795 -16.23 -2.07 6.94
C VAL A 795 -16.17 -2.29 5.43
N VAL A 796 -16.35 -1.22 4.65
CA VAL A 796 -16.27 -1.28 3.18
C VAL A 796 -14.82 -1.53 2.74
N ALA A 797 -13.90 -0.81 3.39
CA ALA A 797 -12.44 -0.94 3.33
C ALA A 797 -11.88 -0.42 4.67
N PRO A 798 -10.61 -0.65 5.03
CA PRO A 798 -10.03 -0.14 6.28
C PRO A 798 -10.25 1.36 6.54
N GLU A 799 -10.20 2.19 5.50
CA GLU A 799 -10.46 3.64 5.55
C GLU A 799 -11.95 4.04 5.47
N PHE A 800 -12.85 3.08 5.25
CA PHE A 800 -14.27 3.30 5.01
C PHE A 800 -15.14 2.46 5.94
N LEU A 801 -15.34 2.96 7.16
CA LEU A 801 -16.41 2.52 8.05
C LEU A 801 -17.65 3.39 7.83
N ARG A 802 -18.78 2.81 7.43
CA ARG A 802 -20.01 3.56 7.11
C ARG A 802 -21.23 2.95 7.79
N GLN A 803 -22.10 3.80 8.33
CA GLN A 803 -23.38 3.36 8.89
C GLN A 803 -24.43 3.22 7.79
N TYR A 804 -25.21 2.15 7.86
CA TYR A 804 -26.42 2.00 7.07
C TYR A 804 -27.54 1.45 7.95
N SER A 805 -28.67 2.15 7.97
CA SER A 805 -29.86 1.71 8.70
C SER A 805 -30.37 0.38 8.14
N MET A 806 -30.79 -0.49 9.05
CA MET A 806 -31.29 -1.81 8.69
C MET A 806 -32.72 -1.67 8.17
N SER A 807 -33.02 -2.33 7.05
CA SER A 807 -34.33 -2.29 6.39
C SER A 807 -35.09 -3.62 6.41
N GLY A 808 -34.52 -4.66 7.03
CA GLY A 808 -35.15 -5.99 7.12
C GLY A 808 -36.18 -6.10 8.25
N ASP A 809 -36.77 -7.28 8.38
CA ASP A 809 -37.62 -7.64 9.52
C ASP A 809 -36.74 -7.98 10.75
N PRO A 810 -36.86 -7.27 11.89
CA PRO A 810 -36.10 -7.60 13.11
C PRO A 810 -36.31 -9.03 13.64
N ALA A 811 -37.41 -9.70 13.29
CA ALA A 811 -37.66 -11.09 13.66
C ALA A 811 -36.91 -12.11 12.79
N ASP A 812 -36.49 -11.74 11.57
CA ASP A 812 -35.72 -12.60 10.69
C ASP A 812 -34.23 -12.50 11.05
N ARG A 813 -33.72 -13.52 11.75
CA ARG A 813 -32.31 -13.59 12.15
C ARG A 813 -31.45 -14.36 11.16
N SER A 814 -32.04 -14.94 10.11
CA SER A 814 -31.28 -15.64 9.07
C SER A 814 -30.47 -14.68 8.21
N ARG A 815 -30.87 -13.40 8.18
CA ARG A 815 -30.21 -12.36 7.39
C ARG A 815 -30.40 -10.96 7.99
N TYR A 816 -29.45 -10.08 7.69
CA TYR A 816 -29.62 -8.63 7.82
C TYR A 816 -29.78 -8.00 6.44
N GLN A 817 -30.47 -6.87 6.36
CA GLN A 817 -30.70 -6.15 5.10
C GLN A 817 -30.45 -4.66 5.26
N ILE A 818 -29.79 -4.05 4.27
CA ILE A 818 -29.58 -2.60 4.18
C ILE A 818 -29.84 -2.07 2.76
N GLY A 819 -30.19 -0.79 2.66
CA GLY A 819 -30.22 -0.03 1.40
C GLY A 819 -29.10 1.01 1.35
N VAL A 820 -28.41 1.10 0.21
CA VAL A 820 -27.26 2.00 0.03
C VAL A 820 -27.45 2.88 -1.19
N LEU A 821 -27.55 4.19 -0.95
CA LEU A 821 -27.50 5.21 -1.99
C LEU A 821 -26.04 5.48 -2.39
N ARG A 822 -25.75 5.51 -3.69
CA ARG A 822 -24.47 5.92 -4.27
C ARG A 822 -24.37 7.44 -4.23
N GLU A 823 -23.31 7.94 -3.61
CA GLU A 823 -22.98 9.37 -3.60
C GLU A 823 -21.66 9.58 -4.33
N ASP A 824 -21.72 10.17 -5.52
CA ASP A 824 -20.53 10.34 -6.37
C ASP A 824 -19.57 11.42 -5.85
N GLU A 825 -20.11 12.50 -5.28
CA GLU A 825 -19.37 13.61 -4.64
C GLU A 825 -19.16 13.38 -3.13
N GLY A 826 -19.52 12.19 -2.62
CA GLY A 826 -19.41 11.86 -1.20
C GLY A 826 -17.99 11.43 -0.78
N ARG A 827 -17.86 10.91 0.45
CA ARG A 827 -16.58 10.48 1.02
C ARG A 827 -15.97 9.21 0.36
N GLY A 828 -16.59 8.66 -0.69
CA GLY A 828 -16.10 7.51 -1.48
C GLY A 828 -16.59 6.12 -1.04
N GLY A 829 -17.09 5.96 0.19
CA GLY A 829 -17.49 4.65 0.73
C GLY A 829 -18.66 3.98 -0.03
N SER A 830 -19.76 4.71 -0.27
CA SER A 830 -20.92 4.18 -1.00
C SER A 830 -20.59 3.84 -2.46
N LYS A 831 -19.83 4.71 -3.14
CA LYS A 831 -19.32 4.48 -4.49
C LYS A 831 -18.47 3.20 -4.57
N LEU A 832 -17.57 2.99 -3.62
CA LEU A 832 -16.74 1.79 -3.58
C LEU A 832 -17.59 0.54 -3.32
N MET A 833 -18.56 0.60 -2.40
CA MET A 833 -19.46 -0.50 -2.10
C MET A 833 -20.24 -0.95 -3.35
N HIS A 834 -20.84 0.00 -4.09
CA HIS A 834 -21.52 -0.25 -5.37
C HIS A 834 -20.63 -0.89 -6.45
N ARG A 835 -19.32 -0.69 -6.35
CA ARG A 835 -18.33 -1.18 -7.32
C ARG A 835 -17.82 -2.59 -6.98
N ILE A 836 -17.63 -2.89 -5.69
CA ILE A 836 -16.91 -4.10 -5.24
C ILE A 836 -17.76 -5.10 -4.45
N PHE A 837 -18.95 -4.73 -3.97
CA PHE A 837 -19.83 -5.66 -3.25
C PHE A 837 -20.63 -6.46 -4.27
N SER A 838 -20.38 -7.76 -4.29
CA SER A 838 -21.12 -8.75 -5.07
C SER A 838 -21.53 -9.89 -4.16
N GLU A 839 -22.53 -10.67 -4.60
CA GLU A 839 -22.91 -11.92 -3.93
C GLU A 839 -21.68 -12.82 -3.68
N GLY A 840 -21.64 -13.46 -2.51
CA GLY A 840 -20.53 -14.31 -2.06
C GLY A 840 -19.35 -13.55 -1.43
N ARG A 841 -19.32 -12.21 -1.51
CA ARG A 841 -18.24 -11.42 -0.89
C ARG A 841 -18.30 -11.53 0.64
N LYS A 842 -17.15 -11.76 1.28
CA LYS A 842 -17.04 -11.78 2.74
C LYS A 842 -16.68 -10.39 3.25
N ILE A 843 -17.40 -9.89 4.25
CA ILE A 843 -17.24 -8.55 4.82
C ILE A 843 -17.27 -8.59 6.35
N PHE A 844 -16.92 -7.46 6.96
CA PHE A 844 -17.05 -7.26 8.40
C PHE A 844 -18.10 -6.19 8.67
N ILE A 845 -18.97 -6.47 9.63
CA ILE A 845 -20.03 -5.56 10.04
C ILE A 845 -20.07 -5.38 11.56
N SER A 846 -20.64 -4.26 11.96
CA SER A 846 -21.32 -3.99 13.23
C SER A 846 -21.92 -5.20 13.95
N LYS A 847 -21.84 -5.29 15.28
CA LYS A 847 -23.07 -5.71 15.99
C LYS A 847 -24.11 -4.60 15.81
N PRO A 848 -25.43 -4.89 15.72
CA PRO A 848 -26.46 -3.87 15.55
C PRO A 848 -26.40 -2.80 16.63
N ILE A 849 -26.48 -1.53 16.23
CA ILE A 849 -26.47 -0.36 17.14
C ILE A 849 -27.77 0.40 16.90
N ASN A 850 -28.51 0.73 17.96
CA ASN A 850 -29.74 1.51 17.85
C ASN A 850 -29.63 2.83 18.61
N HIS A 851 -29.83 3.93 17.89
CA HIS A 851 -29.94 5.29 18.44
C HIS A 851 -31.26 5.95 18.03
N PHE A 852 -32.10 5.23 17.29
CA PHE A 852 -33.37 5.69 16.75
C PHE A 852 -34.46 4.71 17.18
N GLU A 853 -34.68 4.62 18.48
CA GLU A 853 -35.54 3.59 19.07
C GLU A 853 -37.03 3.89 18.83
N LEU A 854 -37.79 2.82 18.57
CA LEU A 854 -39.25 2.87 18.45
C LEU A 854 -39.90 2.90 19.83
N ASP A 855 -40.79 3.87 20.07
CA ASP A 855 -41.69 3.84 21.22
C ASP A 855 -42.85 2.88 20.94
N GLU A 856 -42.72 1.65 21.43
CA GLU A 856 -43.74 0.61 21.26
C GLU A 856 -45.02 0.87 22.08
N SER A 857 -45.04 1.90 22.93
CA SER A 857 -46.22 2.31 23.69
C SER A 857 -47.10 3.34 22.98
N ALA A 858 -46.65 3.87 21.84
CA ALA A 858 -47.39 4.82 21.03
C ALA A 858 -48.74 4.26 20.58
N THR A 859 -49.80 5.07 20.69
CA THR A 859 -51.15 4.70 20.22
C THR A 859 -51.28 4.80 18.71
N LYS A 860 -50.47 5.65 18.06
CA LYS A 860 -50.31 5.74 16.61
C LYS A 860 -48.94 6.26 16.22
N THR A 861 -48.35 5.69 15.18
CA THR A 861 -47.04 6.11 14.69
C THR A 861 -47.09 6.58 13.23
N PHE A 862 -46.56 7.77 12.95
CA PHE A 862 -46.35 8.28 11.59
C PHE A 862 -44.89 8.05 11.17
N LEU A 863 -44.68 7.30 10.10
CA LEU A 863 -43.36 6.96 9.57
C LEU A 863 -43.10 7.76 8.28
N MET A 864 -42.20 8.73 8.34
CA MET A 864 -41.98 9.72 7.28
C MET A 864 -40.61 9.49 6.62
N GLY A 865 -40.59 8.79 5.48
CA GLY A 865 -39.37 8.46 4.75
C GLY A 865 -39.14 9.34 3.52
N GLY A 866 -37.98 9.99 3.43
CA GLY A 866 -37.55 10.75 2.25
C GLY A 866 -36.39 10.06 1.52
N GLY A 867 -36.58 9.67 0.25
CA GLY A 867 -35.52 9.04 -0.55
C GLY A 867 -34.99 7.73 0.05
N ILE A 868 -33.70 7.66 0.38
CA ILE A 868 -33.13 6.45 1.04
C ILE A 868 -33.46 6.37 2.55
N GLY A 869 -33.97 7.47 3.14
CA GLY A 869 -34.47 7.52 4.52
C GLY A 869 -35.68 6.63 4.81
N ILE A 870 -36.20 5.96 3.79
CA ILE A 870 -37.22 4.92 3.93
C ILE A 870 -36.72 3.67 4.67
N THR A 871 -35.40 3.42 4.68
CA THR A 871 -34.80 2.20 5.24
C THR A 871 -35.14 1.94 6.71
N PRO A 872 -34.92 2.85 7.68
CA PRO A 872 -35.35 2.63 9.06
C PRO A 872 -36.89 2.57 9.20
N MET A 873 -37.64 3.26 8.34
CA MET A 873 -39.10 3.24 8.36
C MET A 873 -39.66 1.85 8.04
N ILE A 874 -39.04 1.12 7.10
CA ILE A 874 -39.41 -0.26 6.77
C ILE A 874 -39.27 -1.17 8.00
N ALA A 875 -38.14 -1.06 8.72
CA ALA A 875 -37.94 -1.83 9.95
C ALA A 875 -38.99 -1.52 11.03
N PHE A 876 -39.34 -0.24 11.21
CA PHE A 876 -40.42 0.14 12.13
C PHE A 876 -41.77 -0.44 11.72
N ALA A 877 -42.11 -0.41 10.42
CA ALA A 877 -43.37 -0.97 9.94
C ALA A 877 -43.47 -2.48 10.14
N HIS A 878 -42.38 -3.23 9.94
CA HIS A 878 -42.32 -4.65 10.31
C HIS A 878 -42.67 -4.85 11.80
N ARG A 879 -42.03 -4.07 12.68
CA ARG A 879 -42.25 -4.20 14.13
C ARG A 879 -43.66 -3.81 14.56
N LEU A 880 -44.17 -2.67 14.08
CA LEU A 880 -45.51 -2.18 14.39
C LEU A 880 -46.59 -3.12 13.87
N HIS A 881 -46.41 -3.67 12.67
CA HIS A 881 -47.31 -4.68 12.12
C HIS A 881 -47.31 -5.97 12.96
N ALA A 882 -46.14 -6.45 13.39
CA ALA A 882 -46.04 -7.63 14.25
C ALA A 882 -46.70 -7.42 15.63
N LEU A 883 -46.71 -6.18 16.14
CA LEU A 883 -47.40 -5.78 17.37
C LEU A 883 -48.91 -5.54 17.18
N GLY A 884 -49.38 -5.41 15.93
CA GLY A 884 -50.74 -4.96 15.63
C GLY A 884 -51.01 -3.49 15.99
N ALA A 885 -49.95 -2.67 16.07
CA ALA A 885 -50.05 -1.25 16.40
C ALA A 885 -50.50 -0.41 15.19
N GLU A 886 -51.18 0.71 15.43
CA GLU A 886 -51.63 1.60 14.34
C GLU A 886 -50.48 2.46 13.81
N PHE A 887 -50.28 2.46 12.49
CA PHE A 887 -49.31 3.32 11.85
C PHE A 887 -49.68 3.72 10.42
N ALA A 888 -49.04 4.78 9.94
CA ALA A 888 -49.10 5.23 8.55
C ALA A 888 -47.68 5.56 8.07
N MET A 889 -47.27 4.95 6.95
CA MET A 889 -45.97 5.22 6.33
C MET A 889 -46.14 6.11 5.11
N HIS A 890 -45.49 7.27 5.11
CA HIS A 890 -45.45 8.16 3.98
C HIS A 890 -44.06 8.14 3.35
N TYR A 891 -43.98 7.66 2.09
CA TYR A 891 -42.73 7.60 1.34
C TYR A 891 -42.67 8.70 0.29
N SER A 892 -41.75 9.65 0.44
CA SER A 892 -41.59 10.80 -0.47
C SER A 892 -40.32 10.67 -1.31
N VAL A 893 -40.47 10.73 -2.63
CA VAL A 893 -39.38 10.59 -3.59
C VAL A 893 -39.46 11.62 -4.71
N LYS A 894 -38.31 11.89 -5.35
CA LYS A 894 -38.25 12.79 -6.49
C LYS A 894 -39.00 12.21 -7.69
N SER A 895 -38.60 11.01 -8.09
CA SER A 895 -39.12 10.23 -9.23
C SER A 895 -39.26 8.75 -8.83
N ARG A 896 -40.06 7.97 -9.56
CA ARG A 896 -40.15 6.51 -9.36
C ARG A 896 -38.86 5.78 -9.72
N GLU A 897 -38.17 6.25 -10.76
CA GLU A 897 -36.92 5.64 -11.25
C GLU A 897 -35.81 5.64 -10.17
N LEU A 898 -35.80 6.64 -9.29
CA LEU A 898 -34.81 6.75 -8.21
C LEU A 898 -35.24 6.06 -6.90
N ALA A 899 -36.47 5.54 -6.85
CA ALA A 899 -37.08 5.00 -5.63
C ALA A 899 -36.88 3.48 -5.53
N GLY A 900 -35.76 3.06 -4.91
CA GLY A 900 -35.36 1.65 -4.90
C GLY A 900 -36.36 0.68 -4.26
N TYR A 901 -37.11 1.10 -3.24
CA TYR A 901 -37.98 0.21 -2.46
C TYR A 901 -39.43 0.12 -2.95
N LEU A 902 -39.82 0.73 -4.07
CA LEU A 902 -41.23 0.73 -4.49
C LEU A 902 -41.79 -0.68 -4.72
N ASP A 903 -41.04 -1.54 -5.39
CA ASP A 903 -41.45 -2.92 -5.67
C ASP A 903 -41.50 -3.74 -4.38
N ASP A 904 -40.48 -3.61 -3.52
CA ASP A 904 -40.44 -4.28 -2.21
C ASP A 904 -41.64 -3.90 -1.33
N LEU A 905 -41.99 -2.61 -1.25
CA LEU A 905 -43.08 -2.10 -0.42
C LEU A 905 -44.45 -2.62 -0.88
N ALA A 906 -44.64 -2.85 -2.18
CA ALA A 906 -45.89 -3.36 -2.73
C ALA A 906 -46.18 -4.81 -2.30
N ASP A 907 -45.13 -5.59 -1.99
CA ASP A 907 -45.23 -6.99 -1.59
C ASP A 907 -45.32 -7.19 -0.07
N MET A 908 -45.19 -6.12 0.73
CA MET A 908 -45.22 -6.22 2.19
C MET A 908 -46.62 -6.55 2.74
N PRO A 909 -46.73 -7.32 3.84
CA PRO A 909 -48.00 -7.61 4.51
C PRO A 909 -48.75 -6.36 4.98
N TRP A 910 -48.02 -5.27 5.20
CA TRP A 910 -48.51 -3.98 5.68
C TRP A 910 -48.59 -2.90 4.58
N ARG A 911 -48.54 -3.28 3.29
CA ARG A 911 -48.60 -2.35 2.14
C ARG A 911 -49.77 -1.37 2.18
N ASP A 912 -50.90 -1.74 2.78
CA ASP A 912 -52.10 -0.90 2.85
C ASP A 912 -51.91 0.32 3.78
N HIS A 913 -50.83 0.34 4.57
CA HIS A 913 -50.41 1.47 5.40
C HIS A 913 -49.40 2.39 4.69
N VAL A 914 -49.04 2.12 3.43
CA VAL A 914 -48.01 2.86 2.68
C VAL A 914 -48.64 3.86 1.71
N TYR A 915 -48.20 5.11 1.82
CA TYR A 915 -48.64 6.24 0.99
C TYR A 915 -47.44 6.83 0.26
N VAL A 916 -47.40 6.68 -1.07
CA VAL A 916 -46.27 7.13 -1.89
C VAL A 916 -46.55 8.52 -2.49
N HIS A 917 -45.57 9.41 -2.38
CA HIS A 917 -45.60 10.77 -2.92
C HIS A 917 -44.42 10.97 -3.87
N VAL A 918 -44.71 11.19 -5.15
CA VAL A 918 -43.72 11.38 -6.22
C VAL A 918 -43.80 12.81 -6.75
N SER A 919 -42.75 13.59 -6.51
CA SER A 919 -42.77 15.02 -6.79
C SER A 919 -42.82 15.37 -8.29
N GLU A 920 -42.19 14.56 -9.15
CA GLU A 920 -42.24 14.72 -10.61
C GLU A 920 -43.61 14.38 -11.20
N GLU A 921 -44.42 13.58 -10.49
CA GLU A 921 -45.82 13.28 -10.84
C GLU A 921 -46.79 14.35 -10.29
N GLY A 922 -46.26 15.42 -9.69
CA GLY A 922 -47.04 16.51 -9.12
C GLY A 922 -47.68 16.18 -7.76
N THR A 923 -47.30 15.08 -7.12
CA THR A 923 -47.82 14.69 -5.80
C THR A 923 -46.81 15.02 -4.69
N ARG A 924 -47.30 15.45 -3.52
CA ARG A 924 -46.50 15.72 -2.31
C ARG A 924 -47.32 15.36 -1.08
N ALA A 925 -46.65 14.94 0.00
CA ALA A 925 -47.29 14.81 1.29
C ALA A 925 -47.71 16.20 1.79
N ASP A 926 -49.01 16.42 1.99
CA ASP A 926 -49.50 17.57 2.73
C ASP A 926 -49.29 17.30 4.22
N LEU A 927 -48.13 17.71 4.73
CA LEU A 927 -47.67 17.35 6.08
C LEU A 927 -48.61 17.87 7.17
N ASP A 928 -49.13 19.09 7.03
CA ASP A 928 -50.04 19.69 8.01
C ASP A 928 -51.40 18.98 8.01
N HIS A 929 -51.85 18.48 6.85
CA HIS A 929 -53.03 17.63 6.77
C HIS A 929 -52.79 16.25 7.37
N VAL A 930 -51.67 15.60 7.02
CA VAL A 930 -51.31 14.24 7.47
C VAL A 930 -51.14 14.18 8.98
N LEU A 931 -50.47 15.17 9.57
CA LEU A 931 -50.16 15.23 11.00
C LEU A 931 -51.22 15.97 11.82
N LYS A 932 -52.38 16.31 11.23
CA LYS A 932 -53.39 17.13 11.88
C LYS A 932 -53.98 16.45 13.12
N GLY A 933 -54.22 17.25 14.16
CA GLY A 933 -55.07 16.85 15.28
C GLY A 933 -54.41 15.84 16.20
N TYR A 934 -53.19 16.16 16.65
CA TYR A 934 -52.43 15.37 17.62
C TYR A 934 -53.30 14.87 18.77
N GLU A 935 -53.19 13.57 19.07
CA GLU A 935 -53.73 12.94 20.28
C GLU A 935 -52.60 12.43 21.17
N PRO A 936 -52.77 12.42 22.50
CA PRO A 936 -51.77 11.86 23.42
C PRO A 936 -51.36 10.43 23.02
N GLY A 937 -50.04 10.22 22.92
CA GLY A 937 -49.47 8.94 22.49
C GLY A 937 -49.25 8.80 20.98
N TRP A 938 -49.52 9.82 20.17
CA TRP A 938 -49.12 9.84 18.75
C TRP A 938 -47.65 10.22 18.61
N HIS A 939 -46.89 9.49 17.79
CA HIS A 939 -45.47 9.75 17.55
C HIS A 939 -45.21 9.93 16.05
N VAL A 940 -44.25 10.79 15.71
CA VAL A 940 -43.75 10.96 14.34
C VAL A 940 -42.26 10.64 14.29
N TYR A 941 -41.90 9.79 13.34
CA TYR A 941 -40.53 9.40 13.02
C TYR A 941 -40.21 9.88 11.61
N THR A 942 -39.08 10.55 11.43
CA THR A 942 -38.67 11.04 10.10
C THR A 942 -37.21 10.76 9.80
N CYS A 943 -36.93 10.39 8.55
CA CYS A 943 -35.58 10.24 8.06
C CYS A 943 -35.53 10.56 6.55
N GLY A 944 -34.50 11.29 6.12
CA GLY A 944 -34.32 11.68 4.72
C GLY A 944 -33.39 12.88 4.56
N PRO A 945 -33.45 13.60 3.42
CA PRO A 945 -32.74 14.86 3.27
C PRO A 945 -33.17 15.89 4.33
N GLU A 946 -32.23 16.71 4.80
CA GLU A 946 -32.44 17.72 5.86
C GLU A 946 -33.74 18.53 5.66
N ARG A 947 -33.88 19.18 4.50
CA ARG A 947 -35.08 19.98 4.17
C ARG A 947 -36.40 19.21 4.30
N TYR A 948 -36.39 17.91 4.01
CA TYR A 948 -37.58 17.06 4.15
C TYR A 948 -37.88 16.81 5.62
N MET A 949 -36.87 16.44 6.41
CA MET A 949 -37.03 16.18 7.83
C MET A 949 -37.48 17.42 8.59
N ASP A 950 -36.85 18.58 8.34
CA ASP A 950 -37.24 19.84 8.96
C ASP A 950 -38.70 20.19 8.67
N SER A 951 -39.15 20.00 7.42
CA SER A 951 -40.54 20.24 7.04
C SER A 951 -41.52 19.35 7.83
N VAL A 952 -41.15 18.09 8.08
CA VAL A 952 -41.95 17.14 8.89
C VAL A 952 -42.00 17.59 10.35
N ILE A 953 -40.85 17.92 10.94
CA ILE A 953 -40.75 18.33 12.35
C ILE A 953 -41.46 19.66 12.59
N GLU A 954 -41.30 20.64 11.72
CA GLU A 954 -42.01 21.92 11.80
C GLU A 954 -43.53 21.72 11.73
N SER A 955 -44.00 20.87 10.80
CA SER A 955 -45.42 20.57 10.69
C SER A 955 -45.94 19.86 11.94
N ALA A 956 -45.25 18.83 12.44
CA ALA A 956 -45.61 18.14 13.68
C ALA A 956 -45.71 19.14 14.86
N THR A 957 -44.77 20.08 14.93
CA THR A 957 -44.76 21.15 15.93
C THR A 957 -45.99 22.04 15.80
N ARG A 958 -46.33 22.48 14.58
CA ARG A 958 -47.55 23.27 14.32
C ARG A 958 -48.82 22.52 14.69
N GLN A 959 -48.85 21.21 14.51
CA GLN A 959 -50.00 20.36 14.83
C GLN A 959 -50.06 19.91 16.30
N GLY A 960 -49.09 20.31 17.13
CA GLY A 960 -49.14 20.13 18.59
C GLY A 960 -48.42 18.90 19.13
N PHE A 961 -47.60 18.22 18.33
CA PHE A 961 -46.77 17.12 18.83
C PHE A 961 -45.73 17.65 19.84
N PRO A 962 -45.64 17.08 21.05
CA PRO A 962 -44.62 17.45 22.02
C PRO A 962 -43.24 16.96 21.58
N GLU A 963 -42.18 17.43 22.24
CA GLU A 963 -40.81 17.16 21.82
C GLU A 963 -40.46 15.68 21.84
N GLU A 964 -40.84 14.99 22.90
CA GLU A 964 -40.66 13.55 23.11
C GLU A 964 -41.41 12.68 22.08
N ALA A 965 -42.36 13.23 21.33
CA ALA A 965 -43.11 12.54 20.30
C ALA A 965 -42.57 12.77 18.88
N ARG A 966 -41.48 13.55 18.74
CA ARG A 966 -40.86 13.91 17.46
C ARG A 966 -39.46 13.30 17.39
N HIS A 967 -39.30 12.32 16.51
CA HIS A 967 -38.08 11.52 16.40
C HIS A 967 -37.49 11.69 15.00
N LEU A 968 -36.17 11.91 14.91
CA LEU A 968 -35.47 12.05 13.63
C LEU A 968 -34.07 11.42 13.65
N GLU A 969 -33.61 10.95 12.49
CA GLU A 969 -32.26 10.41 12.28
C GLU A 969 -31.61 11.07 11.05
N TYR A 970 -30.40 11.61 11.22
CA TYR A 970 -29.61 12.18 10.13
C TYR A 970 -28.65 11.15 9.52
N PHE A 971 -28.65 11.03 8.19
CA PHE A 971 -27.69 10.19 7.45
C PHE A 971 -26.37 10.90 7.12
N SER A 972 -26.42 12.21 6.94
CA SER A 972 -25.28 13.09 6.72
C SER A 972 -25.31 14.22 7.73
N VAL A 973 -24.15 14.76 8.08
CA VAL A 973 -24.08 15.97 8.91
C VAL A 973 -24.80 17.10 8.17
N PRO A 974 -25.76 17.80 8.79
CA PRO A 974 -26.32 19.05 8.27
C PRO A 974 -25.25 20.08 7.94
N GLU A 975 -25.53 21.00 7.00
CA GLU A 975 -24.65 22.14 6.76
C GLU A 975 -24.53 22.97 8.04
N GLN A 976 -23.30 23.10 8.54
CA GLN A 976 -23.04 23.79 9.78
C GLN A 976 -22.75 25.28 9.53
N PRO A 977 -23.19 26.19 10.41
CA PRO A 977 -22.75 27.57 10.35
C PRO A 977 -21.24 27.67 10.56
N ASP A 978 -20.61 28.73 10.04
CA ASP A 978 -19.17 28.99 10.25
C ASP A 978 -18.91 29.27 11.75
N TYR A 979 -18.57 28.21 12.49
CA TYR A 979 -18.22 28.32 13.89
C TYR A 979 -16.82 28.92 14.06
N VAL A 980 -16.66 29.86 14.98
CA VAL A 980 -15.35 30.33 15.43
C VAL A 980 -14.89 29.46 16.60
N ASN A 981 -13.76 28.78 16.45
CA ASN A 981 -13.21 27.96 17.53
C ASN A 981 -12.36 28.82 18.46
N HIS A 982 -12.66 28.74 19.76
CA HIS A 982 -11.84 29.30 20.82
C HIS A 982 -11.17 28.18 21.63
N GLU A 983 -10.08 28.53 22.31
CA GLU A 983 -9.47 27.66 23.30
C GLU A 983 -10.30 27.63 24.60
N PHE A 984 -10.28 26.51 25.32
CA PHE A 984 -11.01 26.35 26.59
C PHE A 984 -10.39 25.23 27.43
N THR A 985 -10.92 25.00 28.63
CA THR A 985 -10.44 23.96 29.57
C THR A 985 -11.52 22.90 29.81
N ILE A 986 -11.11 21.64 29.91
CA ILE A 986 -11.97 20.56 30.42
C ILE A 986 -11.42 20.04 31.75
N ARG A 987 -12.30 19.78 32.72
CA ARG A 987 -11.96 19.15 34.00
C ARG A 987 -12.63 17.80 34.10
N LEU A 988 -11.85 16.76 34.37
CA LEU A 988 -12.30 15.38 34.47
C LEU A 988 -12.59 15.07 35.92
N THR A 989 -13.86 14.98 36.29
CA THR A 989 -14.28 14.99 37.70
C THR A 989 -13.87 13.73 38.48
N ARG A 990 -13.69 12.57 37.83
CA ARG A 990 -13.25 11.34 38.50
C ARG A 990 -11.74 11.28 38.66
N SER A 991 -10.99 11.78 37.66
CA SER A 991 -9.51 11.77 37.71
C SER A 991 -8.90 13.03 38.33
N GLY A 992 -9.66 14.12 38.47
CA GLY A 992 -9.21 15.42 38.97
C GLY A 992 -8.30 16.19 38.00
N ARG A 993 -8.13 15.71 36.76
CA ARG A 993 -7.25 16.31 35.75
C ARG A 993 -7.91 17.51 35.08
N GLU A 994 -7.12 18.54 34.80
CA GLU A 994 -7.51 19.66 33.94
C GLU A 994 -6.69 19.62 32.65
N LEU A 995 -7.37 19.69 31.51
CA LEU A 995 -6.75 19.62 30.18
C LEU A 995 -7.17 20.84 29.36
N HIS A 996 -6.20 21.46 28.69
CA HIS A 996 -6.42 22.55 27.76
C HIS A 996 -6.81 22.02 26.39
N VAL A 997 -7.85 22.61 25.77
CA VAL A 997 -8.33 22.28 24.43
C VAL A 997 -8.05 23.45 23.49
N PRO A 998 -7.02 23.36 22.61
CA PRO A 998 -6.72 24.36 21.60
C PRO A 998 -7.86 24.56 20.58
N ALA A 999 -7.87 25.70 19.90
CA ALA A 999 -8.87 26.03 18.88
C ALA A 999 -8.91 25.05 17.68
N ASP A 1000 -7.80 24.40 17.37
CA ASP A 1000 -7.63 23.49 16.24
C ASP A 1000 -7.82 22.00 16.59
N GLN A 1001 -8.15 21.67 17.84
CA GLN A 1001 -8.33 20.29 18.32
C GLN A 1001 -9.68 20.09 19.02
N THR A 1002 -10.21 18.87 18.96
CA THR A 1002 -11.48 18.52 19.63
C THR A 1002 -11.24 18.07 21.08
N ILE A 1003 -12.29 18.04 21.91
CA ILE A 1003 -12.23 17.47 23.27
C ILE A 1003 -11.73 16.01 23.19
N ALA A 1004 -12.26 15.25 22.25
CA ALA A 1004 -11.93 13.85 22.08
C ALA A 1004 -10.46 13.62 21.66
N ASP A 1005 -9.91 14.48 20.80
CA ASP A 1005 -8.49 14.45 20.44
C ASP A 1005 -7.61 14.70 21.67
N ILE A 1006 -7.95 15.71 22.48
CA ILE A 1006 -7.20 16.06 23.68
C ILE A 1006 -7.28 14.97 24.74
N LEU A 1007 -8.46 14.37 24.94
CA LEU A 1007 -8.63 13.26 25.88
C LEU A 1007 -7.79 12.05 25.47
N ASN A 1008 -7.84 11.66 24.19
CA ASN A 1008 -7.03 10.55 23.68
C ASN A 1008 -5.52 10.85 23.75
N ALA A 1009 -5.10 12.07 23.37
CA ALA A 1009 -3.71 12.50 23.46
C ALA A 1009 -3.17 12.46 24.90
N ASN A 1010 -4.07 12.55 25.89
CA ASN A 1010 -3.77 12.53 27.32
C ASN A 1010 -4.09 11.19 27.99
N GLY A 1011 -4.26 10.10 27.22
CA GLY A 1011 -4.47 8.74 27.74
C GLY A 1011 -5.85 8.50 28.36
N VAL A 1012 -6.84 9.36 28.12
CA VAL A 1012 -8.24 9.15 28.54
C VAL A 1012 -8.99 8.50 27.39
N ARG A 1013 -9.27 7.20 27.54
CA ARG A 1013 -9.92 6.42 26.49
C ARG A 1013 -11.36 6.88 26.28
N ILE A 1014 -11.64 7.38 25.08
CA ILE A 1014 -13.00 7.60 24.57
C ILE A 1014 -13.18 6.81 23.28
N ASP A 1015 -14.32 6.13 23.16
CA ASP A 1015 -14.70 5.50 21.91
C ASP A 1015 -15.07 6.59 20.89
N ILE A 1016 -14.35 6.65 19.77
CA ILE A 1016 -14.60 7.60 18.68
C ILE A 1016 -14.80 6.80 17.40
N LYS A 1017 -15.75 7.24 16.57
CA LYS A 1017 -16.10 6.56 15.32
C LYS A 1017 -16.26 7.51 14.13
N CYS A 1018 -17.30 8.34 14.10
CA CYS A 1018 -17.53 9.22 12.94
C CYS A 1018 -16.67 10.49 12.94
N SER A 1019 -16.29 10.98 14.13
CA SER A 1019 -15.64 12.29 14.34
C SER A 1019 -16.36 13.47 13.68
N ASP A 1020 -17.66 13.33 13.42
CA ASP A 1020 -18.49 14.28 12.67
C ASP A 1020 -19.79 14.62 13.43
N GLY A 1021 -19.92 14.19 14.69
CA GLY A 1021 -21.07 14.55 15.56
C GLY A 1021 -22.39 13.81 15.30
N ILE A 1022 -22.40 12.78 14.45
CA ILE A 1022 -23.64 12.10 13.99
C ILE A 1022 -23.82 10.66 14.50
N CYS A 1023 -22.82 10.06 15.14
CA CYS A 1023 -22.91 8.66 15.57
C CYS A 1023 -23.14 8.44 17.07
N GLY A 1024 -22.99 9.48 17.91
CA GLY A 1024 -23.15 9.37 19.36
C GLY A 1024 -22.11 8.55 20.14
N VAL A 1025 -21.20 7.83 19.48
CA VAL A 1025 -20.24 6.93 20.17
C VAL A 1025 -19.33 7.65 21.18
N CYS A 1026 -18.90 8.88 20.89
CA CYS A 1026 -18.02 9.65 21.80
C CYS A 1026 -18.78 10.46 22.88
N LYS A 1027 -20.00 10.02 23.22
CA LYS A 1027 -20.84 10.62 24.25
C LYS A 1027 -20.22 10.45 25.64
N CYS A 1028 -20.09 11.55 26.36
CA CYS A 1028 -19.65 11.59 27.76
C CYS A 1028 -20.71 12.28 28.63
N GLY A 1029 -20.69 12.00 29.94
CA GLY A 1029 -21.52 12.72 30.90
C GLY A 1029 -21.01 14.15 31.09
N LEU A 1030 -21.92 15.13 31.00
CA LEU A 1030 -21.66 16.54 31.30
C LEU A 1030 -22.07 16.80 32.75
N VAL A 1031 -21.13 17.25 33.58
CA VAL A 1031 -21.37 17.55 35.00
C VAL A 1031 -21.70 19.03 35.20
N SER A 1032 -20.90 19.92 34.60
CA SER A 1032 -21.12 21.38 34.65
C SER A 1032 -20.38 22.09 33.51
N GLY A 1033 -20.72 23.35 33.25
CA GLY A 1033 -20.14 24.18 32.19
C GLY A 1033 -21.07 24.31 30.97
N GLU A 1034 -21.01 25.47 30.32
CA GLU A 1034 -21.83 25.79 29.13
C GLU A 1034 -21.18 25.24 27.87
N VAL A 1035 -21.94 24.45 27.10
CA VAL A 1035 -21.45 23.71 25.92
C VAL A 1035 -22.10 24.26 24.66
N GLU A 1036 -21.28 24.58 23.65
CA GLU A 1036 -21.76 24.74 22.28
C GLU A 1036 -21.90 23.35 21.65
N HIS A 1037 -23.13 22.83 21.65
CA HIS A 1037 -23.46 21.54 21.07
C HIS A 1037 -23.43 21.62 19.53
N ARG A 1038 -22.47 20.93 18.93
CA ARG A 1038 -22.29 20.84 17.46
C ARG A 1038 -22.65 19.46 16.91
N ASP A 1039 -23.29 18.64 17.73
CA ASP A 1039 -23.75 17.29 17.42
C ASP A 1039 -25.24 17.26 17.05
N HIS A 1040 -25.61 16.21 16.31
CA HIS A 1040 -26.97 16.03 15.77
C HIS A 1040 -27.65 14.78 16.31
N VAL A 1041 -27.18 14.27 17.46
CA VAL A 1041 -27.64 12.99 18.05
C VAL A 1041 -28.22 13.14 19.45
N LEU A 1042 -27.83 14.17 20.20
CA LEU A 1042 -28.41 14.42 21.51
C LEU A 1042 -29.68 15.27 21.38
N SER A 1043 -30.76 14.83 22.03
CA SER A 1043 -31.95 15.68 22.23
C SER A 1043 -31.64 16.84 23.17
N ASN A 1044 -32.47 17.90 23.18
CA ASN A 1044 -32.26 19.05 24.08
C ASN A 1044 -32.16 18.63 25.55
N ARG A 1045 -32.98 17.67 25.98
CA ARG A 1045 -32.90 17.08 27.33
C ARG A 1045 -31.60 16.33 27.58
N GLN A 1046 -31.09 15.59 26.59
CA GLN A 1046 -29.81 14.88 26.74
C GLN A 1046 -28.63 15.85 26.78
N ARG A 1047 -28.69 16.98 26.06
CA ARG A 1047 -27.67 18.04 26.07
C ARG A 1047 -27.48 18.66 27.46
N GLU A 1048 -28.50 18.64 28.32
CA GLU A 1048 -28.39 19.09 29.72
C GLU A 1048 -27.42 18.23 30.56
N SER A 1049 -27.14 16.98 30.17
CA SER A 1049 -26.39 16.02 30.99
C SER A 1049 -25.35 15.19 30.23
N ALA A 1050 -25.20 15.41 28.92
CA ALA A 1050 -24.28 14.68 28.07
C ALA A 1050 -23.69 15.58 26.98
N ILE A 1051 -22.49 15.23 26.51
CA ILE A 1051 -21.76 15.94 25.46
C ILE A 1051 -21.15 14.96 24.45
N ILE A 1052 -21.16 15.33 23.16
CA ILE A 1052 -20.46 14.62 22.10
C ILE A 1052 -19.08 15.25 21.88
N THR A 1053 -18.04 14.57 22.37
CA THR A 1053 -16.68 15.15 22.52
C THR A 1053 -15.92 15.37 21.21
N CYS A 1054 -16.35 14.77 20.09
CA CYS A 1054 -15.65 14.90 18.81
C CYS A 1054 -15.98 16.17 18.01
N GLN A 1055 -16.97 16.96 18.45
CA GLN A 1055 -17.40 18.17 17.74
C GLN A 1055 -17.76 19.31 18.69
N SER A 1056 -18.47 19.01 19.78
CA SER A 1056 -18.95 20.03 20.73
C SER A 1056 -17.79 20.67 21.49
N ARG A 1057 -17.93 21.96 21.83
CA ARG A 1057 -16.90 22.80 22.48
C ARG A 1057 -17.50 23.58 23.65
N ALA A 1058 -16.68 24.33 24.39
CA ALA A 1058 -17.20 25.34 25.32
C ALA A 1058 -17.94 26.46 24.56
N ALA A 1059 -19.03 26.94 25.15
CA ALA A 1059 -19.82 28.04 24.58
C ALA A 1059 -19.11 29.39 24.63
N GLU A 1060 -18.20 29.58 25.59
CA GLU A 1060 -17.45 30.83 25.79
C GLU A 1060 -15.94 30.60 25.64
N GLU A 1061 -15.25 31.63 25.16
CA GLU A 1061 -13.78 31.68 25.08
C GLU A 1061 -13.16 31.53 26.48
N GLY A 1062 -12.22 30.60 26.63
CA GLY A 1062 -11.61 30.30 27.94
C GLY A 1062 -12.54 29.60 28.93
N GLY A 1063 -13.74 29.18 28.51
CA GLY A 1063 -14.71 28.48 29.35
C GLY A 1063 -14.16 27.19 29.97
N THR A 1064 -14.81 26.69 31.02
CA THR A 1064 -14.47 25.40 31.64
C THR A 1064 -15.66 24.45 31.60
N ILE A 1065 -15.46 23.24 31.06
CA ILE A 1065 -16.46 22.16 31.05
C ILE A 1065 -16.00 21.05 31.99
N GLU A 1066 -16.89 20.58 32.87
CA GLU A 1066 -16.64 19.43 33.75
C GLU A 1066 -17.29 18.16 33.17
N LEU A 1067 -16.48 17.12 32.95
CA LEU A 1067 -16.92 15.82 32.40
C LEU A 1067 -16.90 14.74 33.47
N ASP A 1068 -17.83 13.79 33.40
CA ASP A 1068 -17.89 12.60 34.28
C ASP A 1068 -16.88 11.52 33.83
N LEU A 1069 -15.60 11.87 33.88
CA LEU A 1069 -14.45 11.06 33.42
C LEU A 1069 -13.31 11.01 34.43
#